data_AF-A0A7S5W3K9-F1
#
_entry.id   AF-A0A7S5W3K9-F1
#
_cell.length_a   1.000
_cell.length_b   1.000
_cell.length_c   1.000
_cell.angle_alpha   90.00
_cell.angle_beta   90.00
_cell.angle_gamma   90.00
#
_symmetry.space_group_name_H-M   'P 1'
#
loop_
_entity.id
_entity.type
_entity.pdbx_description
1 polymer ?
#
loop_
_entity_poly.entity_id
_entity_poly.type
_entity_poly.pdbx_seq_one_letter_code
_entity_poly.pdbx_strand_id
1 'polypeptide(L)'
;IKCISSNPEVIDEVLERFPLCESDPYLLHLEDKDEFNSGLQSSLDLLDFENLYWNYKDPRYIVAIALSSDEVWRTCEQYMRRRCSVLKSVHPRITDICNDIKGACRGAYPFFLRKSSQNLDDMSNKKLTHHDQCTKMQLRCFILQAHSNGRLDTKCPELEEACYNKASMRLTDQVLYSLLKNYLNNFDLCKRKLQELCNLIIKHNVQLLHLCIEGADTCSRFIYRIQSECNDHLSSLRRSTRDEHLSSETCTRKLRECYRFCSKCSNLHSHCKSLQFRCAEKGYFYEYSKRLSSRGIADSRSIEEDIINLAHHQLQSKGIDFVAPRSHPSFLIPALLLGSNINTGSCAKKLKDVCQFADGLPYMKDICTKMLHRNDRIKSQHMHEVCWNIETYIYGYAYSFREKLKNIQFWWNPHTTPLSKEQCSEYLSICYFIDRYFTYQMSYDICRDIRVFCYQMDLRDSAYILLKEKMRGKFSVDGPLKKRSLSTCVSTLLKECNKVMYSGYHILYKCLHPEETCKNFTSNVCKDCEKLDKTITAKNKGLTHYDCILLKQECQQLQSYSRSTGSLCSRLDALCSDIESSLRLLSTLLLRNDGSLRNKSICTQSLNKYCTKNVRRSSDASYSCAHKDVSCNHMVSKVLEYCNHFIYRLRYDYGFPSDPISNIKKERCDYLKSQCNMLGKNCPSLQSICSSVRNRCDNLSNKRNKLDRLILQLNQINDPSKCVDELKKKYSNNSAEQNTIKTLFGNEKDACNNLK
;
A
#
# COMPACT_ATOMS: atom_id res chain seq x y z
N ILE A 1 -20.65 -13.86 38.37
CA ILE A 1 -20.57 -12.84 37.29
C ILE A 1 -21.14 -11.49 37.75
N LYS A 2 -22.29 -11.43 38.44
CA LYS A 2 -22.74 -10.19 39.11
C LYS A 2 -21.81 -9.68 40.23
N CYS A 3 -20.97 -10.53 40.84
CA CYS A 3 -19.99 -10.12 41.87
C CYS A 3 -18.64 -9.63 41.33
N ILE A 4 -18.42 -9.60 40.00
CA ILE A 4 -17.14 -9.18 39.39
C ILE A 4 -16.97 -7.64 39.43
N SER A 5 -17.99 -6.90 39.87
CA SER A 5 -18.07 -5.44 39.72
C SER A 5 -17.36 -4.60 40.80
N SER A 6 -16.82 -5.21 41.86
CA SER A 6 -16.29 -4.46 43.02
C SER A 6 -14.78 -4.59 43.26
N ASN A 7 -14.04 -5.37 42.44
CA ASN A 7 -12.62 -5.59 42.65
C ASN A 7 -11.73 -5.18 41.46
N PRO A 8 -10.87 -4.16 41.60
CA PRO A 8 -9.97 -3.68 40.54
C PRO A 8 -9.07 -4.76 39.90
N GLU A 9 -8.86 -5.88 40.60
CA GLU A 9 -7.77 -6.82 40.30
C GLU A 9 -8.28 -8.11 39.63
N VAL A 10 -9.51 -8.54 39.95
CA VAL A 10 -10.28 -9.49 39.12
C VAL A 10 -10.65 -8.83 37.79
N ILE A 11 -10.83 -7.50 37.80
CA ILE A 11 -10.98 -6.69 36.60
C ILE A 11 -9.71 -6.74 35.75
N ASP A 12 -8.51 -6.61 36.32
CA ASP A 12 -7.25 -6.79 35.58
C ASP A 12 -7.13 -8.21 34.99
N GLU A 13 -7.69 -9.21 35.65
CA GLU A 13 -7.67 -10.59 35.18
C GLU A 13 -8.59 -10.86 33.96
N VAL A 14 -9.76 -10.21 33.91
CA VAL A 14 -10.67 -10.18 32.74
C VAL A 14 -10.07 -9.37 31.59
N LEU A 15 -9.38 -8.27 31.90
CA LEU A 15 -8.70 -7.41 30.92
C LEU A 15 -7.45 -8.08 30.34
N GLU A 16 -6.71 -8.86 31.13
CA GLU A 16 -5.61 -9.71 30.67
C GLU A 16 -6.11 -10.89 29.82
N ARG A 17 -7.33 -11.40 30.07
CA ARG A 17 -7.92 -12.48 29.25
C ARG A 17 -8.43 -12.00 27.89
N PHE A 18 -8.78 -10.72 27.76
CA PHE A 18 -9.29 -10.11 26.53
C PHE A 18 -8.65 -8.73 26.28
N PRO A 19 -7.34 -8.63 26.03
CA PRO A 19 -6.68 -7.34 25.95
C PRO A 19 -7.18 -6.49 24.78
N LEU A 20 -7.69 -5.28 25.07
CA LEU A 20 -8.16 -4.32 24.06
C LEU A 20 -7.11 -3.30 23.62
N CYS A 21 -6.00 -3.16 24.33
CA CYS A 21 -5.09 -2.03 24.16
C CYS A 21 -3.67 -2.45 23.77
N GLU A 22 -3.57 -3.58 23.06
CA GLU A 22 -2.27 -4.10 22.66
C GLU A 22 -1.80 -3.51 21.33
N SER A 23 -0.59 -2.96 21.36
CA SER A 23 0.20 -2.63 20.17
C SER A 23 0.79 -3.93 19.60
N ASP A 24 0.03 -4.65 18.78
CA ASP A 24 0.60 -5.69 17.91
C ASP A 24 0.47 -5.27 16.44
N PRO A 25 1.61 -4.93 15.79
CA PRO A 25 1.64 -4.58 14.38
C PRO A 25 0.93 -5.61 13.50
N TYR A 26 1.08 -6.91 13.75
CA TYR A 26 0.51 -7.99 12.92
C TYR A 26 -1.00 -8.16 13.10
N LEU A 27 -1.50 -7.84 14.28
CA LEU A 27 -2.92 -7.88 14.59
C LEU A 27 -3.67 -6.68 14.05
N LEU A 28 -3.01 -5.53 13.97
CA LEU A 28 -3.55 -4.33 13.33
C LEU A 28 -3.73 -4.56 11.82
N HIS A 29 -2.84 -5.32 11.16
CA HIS A 29 -2.86 -5.49 9.70
C HIS A 29 -4.08 -6.20 9.08
N LEU A 30 -4.75 -7.11 9.78
CA LEU A 30 -5.95 -7.79 9.25
C LEU A 30 -7.20 -6.89 9.25
N GLU A 31 -7.30 -5.95 10.19
CA GLU A 31 -8.38 -4.95 10.22
C GLU A 31 -7.98 -3.63 9.52
N ASP A 32 -6.69 -3.34 9.43
CA ASP A 32 -6.14 -2.17 8.74
C ASP A 32 -6.33 -2.23 7.23
N LYS A 33 -6.59 -3.39 6.62
CA LYS A 33 -6.82 -3.48 5.18
C LYS A 33 -8.09 -2.74 4.76
N ASP A 34 -9.16 -2.83 5.54
CA ASP A 34 -10.42 -2.12 5.24
C ASP A 34 -10.30 -0.62 5.47
N GLU A 35 -9.61 -0.21 6.54
CA GLU A 35 -9.30 1.20 6.82
C GLU A 35 -8.36 1.78 5.76
N PHE A 36 -7.35 1.03 5.36
CA PHE A 36 -6.44 1.39 4.28
C PHE A 36 -7.20 1.53 2.96
N ASN A 37 -8.03 0.55 2.60
CA ASN A 37 -8.87 0.63 1.39
C ASN A 37 -9.83 1.82 1.45
N SER A 38 -10.47 2.08 2.59
CA SER A 38 -11.37 3.23 2.76
C SER A 38 -10.63 4.56 2.65
N GLY A 39 -9.46 4.67 3.26
CA GLY A 39 -8.61 5.86 3.16
C GLY A 39 -8.05 6.06 1.76
N LEU A 40 -7.71 4.97 1.06
CA LEU A 40 -7.26 5.03 -0.33
C LEU A 40 -8.40 5.46 -1.25
N GLN A 41 -9.60 4.90 -1.07
CA GLN A 41 -10.79 5.29 -1.81
C GLN A 41 -11.10 6.78 -1.59
N SER A 42 -11.10 7.26 -0.35
CA SER A 42 -11.32 8.69 -0.06
C SER A 42 -10.28 9.62 -0.73
N SER A 43 -9.03 9.17 -0.81
CA SER A 43 -7.98 9.90 -1.54
C SER A 43 -8.19 9.89 -3.06
N LEU A 44 -8.85 8.85 -3.59
CA LEU A 44 -9.20 8.69 -5.00
C LEU A 44 -10.50 9.38 -5.40
N ASP A 45 -11.38 9.74 -4.45
CA ASP A 45 -12.66 10.41 -4.74
C ASP A 45 -12.50 11.74 -5.51
N LEU A 46 -11.31 12.38 -5.45
CA LEU A 46 -10.98 13.55 -6.30
C LEU A 46 -10.96 13.22 -7.81
N LEU A 47 -10.72 11.97 -8.15
CA LEU A 47 -10.68 11.42 -9.51
C LEU A 47 -11.90 10.57 -9.83
N ASP A 48 -12.87 10.49 -8.92
CA ASP A 48 -14.19 9.96 -9.24
C ASP A 48 -14.94 11.02 -10.05
N PHE A 49 -14.65 11.00 -11.35
CA PHE A 49 -15.24 11.89 -12.33
C PHE A 49 -16.76 11.75 -12.33
N GLU A 50 -17.47 12.86 -12.58
CA GLU A 50 -18.93 12.85 -12.66
C GLU A 50 -19.41 11.76 -13.61
N ASN A 51 -20.48 11.05 -13.21
CA ASN A 51 -21.08 10.02 -14.05
C ASN A 51 -21.49 10.64 -15.40
N LEU A 52 -20.80 10.19 -16.44
CA LEU A 52 -20.93 10.68 -17.79
C LEU A 52 -22.31 10.44 -18.41
N TYR A 53 -23.09 9.51 -17.85
CA TYR A 53 -24.44 9.22 -18.30
C TYR A 53 -25.34 10.46 -18.26
N TRP A 54 -25.20 11.32 -17.25
CA TRP A 54 -26.01 12.54 -17.13
C TRP A 54 -25.46 13.68 -17.99
N ASN A 55 -24.14 13.77 -18.09
CA ASN A 55 -23.46 14.81 -18.87
C ASN A 55 -23.61 14.63 -20.39
N TYR A 56 -23.80 13.40 -20.88
CA TYR A 56 -23.96 13.09 -22.31
C TYR A 56 -25.41 12.79 -22.72
N LYS A 57 -26.37 13.53 -22.14
CA LYS A 57 -27.74 13.58 -22.68
C LYS A 57 -27.79 14.24 -24.05
N ASP A 58 -26.91 15.19 -24.30
CA ASP A 58 -26.82 15.88 -25.58
C ASP A 58 -26.02 15.02 -26.60
N PRO A 59 -26.64 14.59 -27.72
CA PRO A 59 -26.04 13.68 -28.69
C PRO A 59 -24.75 14.22 -29.30
N ARG A 60 -24.56 15.55 -29.31
CA ARG A 60 -23.36 16.19 -29.84
C ARG A 60 -22.11 15.70 -29.15
N TYR A 61 -22.12 15.51 -27.82
CA TYR A 61 -20.92 15.04 -27.10
C TYR A 61 -20.45 13.66 -27.55
N ILE A 62 -21.37 12.75 -27.87
CA ILE A 62 -21.01 11.44 -28.44
C ILE A 62 -20.36 11.62 -29.81
N VAL A 63 -20.91 12.51 -30.66
CA VAL A 63 -20.33 12.85 -31.96
C VAL A 63 -18.90 13.38 -31.80
N ALA A 64 -18.65 14.28 -30.84
CA ALA A 64 -17.32 14.80 -30.55
C ALA A 64 -16.31 13.75 -30.08
N ILE A 65 -16.74 12.68 -29.43
CA ILE A 65 -15.83 11.61 -28.99
C ILE A 65 -15.60 10.61 -30.13
N ALA A 66 -16.63 10.37 -30.95
CA ALA A 66 -16.57 9.44 -32.08
C ALA A 66 -15.72 9.98 -33.25
N LEU A 67 -15.60 11.31 -33.37
CA LEU A 67 -15.00 12.00 -34.51
C LEU A 67 -13.91 12.99 -34.08
N SER A 68 -12.94 13.23 -34.97
CA SER A 68 -11.98 14.32 -34.82
C SER A 68 -12.63 15.70 -35.03
N SER A 69 -11.95 16.78 -34.61
CA SER A 69 -12.43 18.16 -34.81
C SER A 69 -12.71 18.48 -36.28
N ASP A 70 -11.80 18.08 -37.18
CA ASP A 70 -11.96 18.27 -38.62
C ASP A 70 -13.13 17.47 -39.19
N GLU A 71 -13.32 16.25 -38.71
CA GLU A 71 -14.45 15.40 -39.09
C GLU A 71 -15.77 16.04 -38.65
N VAL A 72 -15.86 16.55 -37.41
CA VAL A 72 -17.05 17.26 -36.90
C VAL A 72 -17.34 18.52 -37.71
N TRP A 73 -16.32 19.28 -38.08
CA TRP A 73 -16.49 20.53 -38.83
C TRP A 73 -16.91 20.32 -40.28
N ARG A 74 -16.23 19.44 -41.01
CA ARG A 74 -16.35 19.36 -42.47
C ARG A 74 -17.19 18.21 -42.98
N THR A 75 -17.20 17.07 -42.28
CA THR A 75 -17.65 15.78 -42.85
C THR A 75 -18.43 14.92 -41.85
N CYS A 76 -19.08 15.56 -40.86
CA CYS A 76 -19.68 14.88 -39.71
C CYS A 76 -20.63 13.76 -40.11
N GLU A 77 -21.59 14.03 -41.01
CA GLU A 77 -22.59 13.03 -41.41
C GLU A 77 -21.95 11.81 -42.08
N GLN A 78 -20.94 12.02 -42.93
CA GLN A 78 -20.27 10.94 -43.66
C GLN A 78 -19.54 10.00 -42.70
N TYR A 79 -18.75 10.54 -41.78
CA TYR A 79 -18.02 9.74 -40.81
C TYR A 79 -18.95 9.12 -39.77
N MET A 80 -19.99 9.82 -39.32
CA MET A 80 -21.00 9.22 -38.42
C MET A 80 -21.72 8.05 -39.08
N ARG A 81 -22.05 8.09 -40.39
CA ARG A 81 -22.62 6.93 -41.10
C ARG A 81 -21.69 5.73 -41.06
N ARG A 82 -20.38 5.94 -41.25
CA ARG A 82 -19.36 4.89 -41.14
C ARG A 82 -19.26 4.33 -39.72
N ARG A 83 -19.35 5.19 -38.70
CA ARG A 83 -19.34 4.75 -37.28
C ARG A 83 -20.61 3.97 -36.94
N CYS A 84 -21.76 4.44 -37.38
CA CYS A 84 -23.06 3.84 -37.11
C CYS A 84 -23.27 2.46 -37.74
N SER A 85 -22.55 2.11 -38.81
CA SER A 85 -22.59 0.74 -39.35
C SER A 85 -22.10 -0.32 -38.34
N VAL A 86 -21.30 0.10 -37.35
CA VAL A 86 -20.74 -0.76 -36.30
C VAL A 86 -21.42 -0.50 -34.95
N LEU A 87 -21.69 0.76 -34.61
CA LEU A 87 -22.09 1.17 -33.25
C LEU A 87 -23.60 1.12 -32.96
N LYS A 88 -24.46 0.94 -33.97
CA LYS A 88 -25.92 1.13 -33.83
C LYS A 88 -26.57 0.29 -32.72
N SER A 89 -26.02 -0.88 -32.41
CA SER A 89 -26.57 -1.83 -31.43
C SER A 89 -25.94 -1.76 -30.03
N VAL A 90 -25.02 -0.82 -29.79
CA VAL A 90 -24.23 -0.78 -28.54
C VAL A 90 -25.06 -0.32 -27.35
N HIS A 91 -25.85 0.74 -27.53
CA HIS A 91 -26.62 1.37 -26.47
C HIS A 91 -27.77 2.19 -27.08
N PRO A 92 -28.96 2.27 -26.45
CA PRO A 92 -30.12 2.98 -27.02
C PRO A 92 -29.84 4.40 -27.50
N ARG A 93 -29.08 5.20 -26.73
CA ARG A 93 -28.69 6.56 -27.15
C ARG A 93 -27.84 6.60 -28.43
N ILE A 94 -26.99 5.61 -28.64
CA ILE A 94 -26.20 5.51 -29.86
C ILE A 94 -27.13 5.12 -31.02
N THR A 95 -28.08 4.22 -30.77
CA THR A 95 -29.13 3.89 -31.74
C THR A 95 -29.91 5.13 -32.18
N ASP A 96 -30.30 5.99 -31.24
CA ASP A 96 -31.01 7.24 -31.51
C ASP A 96 -30.17 8.20 -32.37
N ILE A 97 -28.90 8.40 -32.02
CA ILE A 97 -27.95 9.19 -32.82
C ILE A 97 -27.80 8.63 -34.23
N CYS A 98 -27.72 7.31 -34.35
CA CYS A 98 -27.59 6.64 -35.65
C CYS A 98 -28.86 6.68 -36.48
N ASN A 99 -30.03 6.89 -35.86
CA ASN A 99 -31.29 7.10 -36.56
C ASN A 99 -31.47 8.58 -37.00
N ASP A 100 -30.94 9.54 -36.24
CA ASP A 100 -30.94 10.97 -36.59
C ASP A 100 -29.52 11.59 -36.63
N ILE A 101 -28.70 11.11 -37.56
CA ILE A 101 -27.33 11.61 -37.77
C ILE A 101 -27.33 13.10 -38.11
N LYS A 102 -28.32 13.55 -38.89
CA LYS A 102 -28.44 14.95 -39.31
C LYS A 102 -28.67 15.86 -38.10
N GLY A 103 -29.60 15.51 -37.21
CA GLY A 103 -29.84 16.24 -35.98
C GLY A 103 -28.62 16.27 -35.06
N ALA A 104 -27.93 15.14 -34.90
CA ALA A 104 -26.73 15.05 -34.06
C ALA A 104 -25.54 15.88 -34.58
N CYS A 105 -25.36 15.95 -35.91
CA CYS A 105 -24.29 16.74 -36.54
C CYS A 105 -24.63 18.23 -36.66
N ARG A 106 -25.92 18.59 -36.75
CA ARG A 106 -26.35 19.97 -37.00
C ARG A 106 -25.89 20.91 -35.88
N GLY A 107 -25.00 21.85 -36.23
CA GLY A 107 -24.48 22.84 -35.31
C GLY A 107 -23.59 22.26 -34.20
N ALA A 108 -23.05 21.04 -34.35
CA ALA A 108 -22.15 20.43 -33.38
C ALA A 108 -20.86 21.24 -33.20
N TYR A 109 -20.19 21.60 -34.30
CA TYR A 109 -18.96 22.40 -34.26
C TYR A 109 -19.13 23.77 -33.55
N PRO A 110 -20.07 24.65 -33.94
CA PRO A 110 -20.27 25.92 -33.23
C PRO A 110 -20.75 25.73 -31.79
N PHE A 111 -21.45 24.63 -31.47
CA PHE A 111 -21.81 24.29 -30.10
C PHE A 111 -20.55 24.06 -29.24
N PHE A 112 -19.56 23.32 -29.74
CA PHE A 112 -18.31 23.08 -29.01
C PHE A 112 -17.48 24.33 -28.86
N LEU A 113 -17.34 25.15 -29.91
CA LEU A 113 -16.64 26.42 -29.79
C LEU A 113 -17.24 27.32 -28.70
N ARG A 114 -18.58 27.40 -28.63
CA ARG A 114 -19.27 28.16 -27.58
C ARG A 114 -19.08 27.54 -26.20
N LYS A 115 -19.17 26.21 -26.09
CA LYS A 115 -18.98 25.51 -24.80
C LYS A 115 -17.55 25.62 -24.28
N SER A 116 -16.56 25.57 -25.16
CA SER A 116 -15.16 25.78 -24.79
C SER A 116 -14.92 27.20 -24.28
N SER A 117 -15.56 28.22 -24.86
CA SER A 117 -15.52 29.59 -24.32
C SER A 117 -16.16 29.69 -22.93
N GLN A 118 -17.38 29.15 -22.75
CA GLN A 118 -18.04 29.13 -21.44
C GLN A 118 -17.18 28.43 -20.37
N ASN A 119 -16.54 27.32 -20.73
CA ASN A 119 -15.67 26.61 -19.81
C ASN A 119 -14.40 27.36 -19.46
N LEU A 120 -13.84 28.14 -20.38
CA LEU A 120 -12.68 28.98 -20.10
C LEU A 120 -13.01 30.03 -19.02
N ASP A 121 -14.20 30.62 -19.11
CA ASP A 121 -14.71 31.57 -18.11
C ASP A 121 -14.93 30.87 -16.76
N ASP A 122 -15.56 29.69 -16.77
CA ASP A 122 -15.82 28.89 -15.57
C ASP A 122 -14.53 28.43 -14.88
N MET A 123 -13.51 27.99 -15.63
CA MET A 123 -12.21 27.59 -15.07
C MET A 123 -11.47 28.76 -14.41
N SER A 124 -11.74 29.98 -14.88
CA SER A 124 -11.17 31.20 -14.32
C SER A 124 -11.93 31.69 -13.07
N ASN A 125 -13.07 31.08 -12.74
CA ASN A 125 -13.90 31.45 -11.60
C ASN A 125 -13.34 30.91 -10.27
N LYS A 126 -12.85 31.83 -9.43
CA LYS A 126 -12.30 31.51 -8.10
C LYS A 126 -13.32 30.94 -7.09
N LYS A 127 -14.62 30.97 -7.39
CA LYS A 127 -15.67 30.43 -6.51
C LYS A 127 -15.80 28.90 -6.57
N LEU A 128 -15.31 28.26 -7.64
CA LEU A 128 -15.36 26.80 -7.75
C LEU A 128 -14.32 26.18 -6.84
N THR A 129 -14.71 25.15 -6.08
CA THR A 129 -13.73 24.39 -5.31
C THR A 129 -12.84 23.57 -6.25
N HIS A 130 -11.62 23.24 -5.81
CA HIS A 130 -10.75 22.35 -6.56
C HIS A 130 -11.40 20.97 -6.81
N HIS A 131 -12.26 20.50 -5.91
CA HIS A 131 -13.01 19.26 -6.11
C HIS A 131 -14.01 19.39 -7.27
N ASP A 132 -14.76 20.49 -7.33
CA ASP A 132 -15.70 20.77 -8.44
C ASP A 132 -14.97 20.94 -9.78
N GLN A 133 -13.73 21.44 -9.75
CA GLN A 133 -12.91 21.56 -10.94
C GLN A 133 -12.46 20.20 -11.49
N CYS A 134 -11.98 19.31 -10.62
CA CYS A 134 -11.49 17.98 -11.02
C CYS A 134 -12.60 17.01 -11.42
N THR A 135 -13.72 17.00 -10.70
CA THR A 135 -14.86 16.11 -11.00
C THR A 135 -15.43 16.32 -12.42
N LYS A 136 -15.33 17.55 -12.93
CA LYS A 136 -15.77 17.94 -14.29
C LYS A 136 -14.67 17.90 -15.36
N MET A 137 -13.45 17.49 -15.00
CA MET A 137 -12.27 17.54 -15.88
C MET A 137 -12.48 16.78 -17.19
N GLN A 138 -13.18 15.64 -17.19
CA GLN A 138 -13.43 14.87 -18.41
C GLN A 138 -14.25 15.65 -19.45
N LEU A 139 -15.33 16.29 -19.02
CA LEU A 139 -16.15 17.13 -19.90
C LEU A 139 -15.36 18.37 -20.34
N ARG A 140 -14.70 19.01 -19.37
CA ARG A 140 -14.05 20.29 -19.52
C ARG A 140 -12.81 20.26 -20.39
N CYS A 141 -12.03 19.19 -20.31
CA CYS A 141 -10.74 19.07 -20.98
C CYS A 141 -10.72 17.97 -22.01
N PHE A 142 -10.97 16.72 -21.63
CA PHE A 142 -10.79 15.61 -22.57
C PHE A 142 -11.66 15.68 -23.82
N ILE A 143 -12.89 16.21 -23.71
CA ILE A 143 -13.74 16.42 -24.88
C ILE A 143 -13.51 17.79 -25.50
N LEU A 144 -13.67 18.85 -24.71
CA LEU A 144 -13.77 20.18 -25.27
C LEU A 144 -12.44 20.71 -25.78
N GLN A 145 -11.31 20.31 -25.21
CA GLN A 145 -9.99 20.73 -25.68
C GLN A 145 -9.77 20.30 -27.13
N ALA A 146 -10.09 19.05 -27.47
CA ALA A 146 -9.95 18.49 -28.82
C ALA A 146 -10.76 19.28 -29.88
N HIS A 147 -11.84 19.95 -29.48
CA HIS A 147 -12.74 20.71 -30.36
C HIS A 147 -12.68 22.22 -30.12
N SER A 148 -11.71 22.71 -29.34
CA SER A 148 -11.66 24.12 -28.87
C SER A 148 -10.95 25.10 -29.81
N ASN A 149 -10.34 24.61 -30.90
CA ASN A 149 -9.43 25.40 -31.75
C ASN A 149 -8.33 26.10 -30.93
N GLY A 150 -7.73 25.35 -30.00
CA GLY A 150 -6.63 25.79 -29.14
C GLY A 150 -7.01 26.66 -27.93
N ARG A 151 -8.28 27.02 -27.76
CA ARG A 151 -8.72 27.92 -26.66
C ARG A 151 -8.47 27.35 -25.25
N LEU A 152 -8.41 26.03 -25.13
CA LEU A 152 -8.22 25.35 -23.84
C LEU A 152 -6.81 24.77 -23.66
N ASP A 153 -5.89 24.99 -24.61
CA ASP A 153 -4.58 24.33 -24.64
C ASP A 153 -3.67 24.69 -23.47
N THR A 154 -3.90 25.83 -22.81
CA THR A 154 -3.15 26.20 -21.61
C THR A 154 -3.90 25.80 -20.33
N LYS A 155 -5.22 26.01 -20.28
CA LYS A 155 -6.01 25.80 -19.05
C LYS A 155 -6.29 24.34 -18.74
N CYS A 156 -6.41 23.50 -19.76
CA CYS A 156 -6.63 22.08 -19.53
C CYS A 156 -5.41 21.35 -18.98
N PRO A 157 -4.20 21.55 -19.52
CA PRO A 157 -3.00 20.98 -18.91
C PRO A 157 -2.77 21.45 -17.46
N GLU A 158 -3.03 22.73 -17.16
CA GLU A 158 -2.98 23.27 -15.79
C GLU A 158 -3.94 22.53 -14.84
N LEU A 159 -5.19 22.32 -15.28
CA LEU A 159 -6.20 21.62 -14.48
C LEU A 159 -5.87 20.13 -14.33
N GLU A 160 -5.50 19.46 -15.42
CA GLU A 160 -5.14 18.03 -15.43
C GLU A 160 -3.98 17.75 -14.48
N GLU A 161 -2.93 18.57 -14.55
CA GLU A 161 -1.80 18.48 -13.66
C GLU A 161 -2.20 18.72 -12.20
N ALA A 162 -2.95 19.78 -11.91
CA ALA A 162 -3.36 20.10 -10.54
C ALA A 162 -4.18 18.96 -9.91
N CYS A 163 -5.11 18.37 -10.67
CA CYS A 163 -5.92 17.23 -10.25
C CYS A 163 -5.06 15.97 -10.04
N TYR A 164 -4.19 15.66 -10.99
CA TYR A 164 -3.28 14.52 -10.90
C TYR A 164 -2.34 14.62 -9.70
N ASN A 165 -1.60 15.72 -9.59
CA ASN A 165 -0.64 15.94 -8.50
C ASN A 165 -1.32 15.87 -7.14
N LYS A 166 -2.50 16.48 -6.99
CA LYS A 166 -3.24 16.44 -5.72
C LYS A 166 -3.71 15.03 -5.35
N ALA A 167 -4.24 14.28 -6.31
CA ALA A 167 -4.64 12.89 -6.08
C ALA A 167 -3.42 12.03 -5.73
N SER A 168 -2.35 12.11 -6.52
CA SER A 168 -1.12 11.35 -6.29
C SER A 168 -0.47 11.67 -4.94
N MET A 169 -0.43 12.95 -4.55
CA MET A 169 0.09 13.36 -3.23
C MET A 169 -0.78 12.87 -2.08
N ARG A 170 -2.12 12.97 -2.15
CA ARG A 170 -3.01 12.44 -1.11
C ARG A 170 -2.85 10.93 -0.92
N LEU A 171 -2.61 10.21 -2.00
CA LEU A 171 -2.42 8.76 -1.97
C LEU A 171 -1.08 8.38 -1.36
N THR A 172 -0.02 9.04 -1.84
CA THR A 172 1.33 8.99 -1.29
C THR A 172 1.31 9.25 0.23
N ASP A 173 0.57 10.27 0.64
CA ASP A 173 0.37 10.63 2.04
C ASP A 173 -0.36 9.55 2.83
N GLN A 174 -1.43 8.99 2.28
CA GLN A 174 -2.23 7.94 2.93
C GLN A 174 -1.46 6.62 3.06
N VAL A 175 -0.66 6.25 2.05
CA VAL A 175 0.23 5.09 2.11
C VAL A 175 1.25 5.26 3.24
N LEU A 176 1.95 6.40 3.27
CA LEU A 176 2.96 6.65 4.29
C LEU A 176 2.34 6.76 5.69
N TYR A 177 1.19 7.43 5.82
CA TYR A 177 0.41 7.47 7.07
C TYR A 177 0.09 6.06 7.56
N SER A 178 -0.39 5.19 6.67
CA SER A 178 -0.76 3.81 7.03
C SER A 178 0.43 2.96 7.48
N LEU A 179 1.61 3.22 6.92
CA LEU A 179 2.85 2.56 7.31
C LEU A 179 3.42 3.10 8.63
N LEU A 180 3.21 4.38 8.91
CA LEU A 180 3.73 5.05 10.10
C LEU A 180 2.77 5.04 11.29
N LYS A 181 1.47 4.80 11.09
CA LYS A 181 0.43 5.07 12.10
C LYS A 181 0.68 4.48 13.49
N ASN A 182 1.34 3.32 13.56
CA ASN A 182 1.66 2.64 14.82
C ASN A 182 2.86 3.24 15.55
N TYR A 183 3.54 4.22 14.95
CA TYR A 183 4.74 4.89 15.44
C TYR A 183 4.51 6.40 15.65
N LEU A 184 3.26 6.88 15.53
CA LEU A 184 2.89 8.30 15.65
C LEU A 184 2.57 8.73 17.09
N ASN A 185 2.81 7.87 18.09
CA ASN A 185 2.68 8.23 19.50
C ASN A 185 3.91 8.99 20.04
N ASN A 186 5.02 8.98 19.30
CA ASN A 186 6.27 9.64 19.67
C ASN A 186 6.99 10.14 18.41
N PHE A 187 7.44 11.40 18.44
CA PHE A 187 8.12 12.04 17.33
C PHE A 187 9.43 11.35 16.91
N ASP A 188 10.26 10.93 17.88
CA ASP A 188 11.51 10.22 17.62
C ASP A 188 11.28 8.81 17.06
N LEU A 189 10.23 8.12 17.51
CA LEU A 189 9.84 6.82 16.93
C LEU A 189 9.37 6.98 15.49
N CYS A 190 8.52 7.98 15.22
CA CYS A 190 8.10 8.30 13.86
C CYS A 190 9.30 8.62 12.97
N LYS A 191 10.22 9.48 13.43
CA LYS A 191 11.43 9.86 12.69
C LYS A 191 12.26 8.65 12.28
N ARG A 192 12.58 7.76 13.23
CA ARG A 192 13.39 6.55 12.96
C ARG A 192 12.69 5.61 11.98
N LYS A 193 11.40 5.34 12.19
CA LYS A 193 10.65 4.44 11.30
C LYS A 193 10.51 5.05 9.90
N LEU A 194 10.28 6.35 9.79
CA LEU A 194 10.23 7.04 8.52
C LEU A 194 11.54 6.88 7.75
N GLN A 195 12.70 7.10 8.39
CA GLN A 195 14.01 6.90 7.74
C GLN A 195 14.18 5.48 7.17
N GLU A 196 13.77 4.45 7.91
CA GLU A 196 13.82 3.06 7.44
C GLU A 196 12.87 2.80 6.28
N LEU A 197 11.62 3.26 6.40
CA LEU A 197 10.60 3.15 5.37
C LEU A 197 11.04 3.85 4.08
N CYS A 198 11.67 5.02 4.18
CA CYS A 198 12.18 5.75 3.04
C CYS A 198 13.17 4.93 2.22
N ASN A 199 14.10 4.23 2.86
CA ASN A 199 15.05 3.36 2.16
C ASN A 199 14.39 2.22 1.38
N LEU A 200 13.24 1.73 1.85
CA LEU A 200 12.46 0.69 1.20
C LEU A 200 11.58 1.25 0.09
N ILE A 201 10.78 2.26 0.42
CA ILE A 201 9.71 2.83 -0.39
C ILE A 201 10.24 3.63 -1.58
N ILE A 202 11.36 4.34 -1.42
CA ILE A 202 11.92 5.18 -2.50
C ILE A 202 12.20 4.35 -3.73
N LYS A 203 12.57 3.07 -3.60
CA LYS A 203 12.78 2.16 -4.74
C LYS A 203 11.54 2.02 -5.64
N HIS A 204 10.35 2.31 -5.11
CA HIS A 204 9.07 2.11 -5.77
C HIS A 204 8.41 3.41 -6.22
N ASN A 205 8.61 4.54 -5.51
CA ASN A 205 8.00 5.81 -5.88
C ASN A 205 8.85 7.03 -5.46
N VAL A 206 9.23 7.84 -6.44
CA VAL A 206 10.00 9.08 -6.25
C VAL A 206 9.21 10.20 -5.57
N GLN A 207 7.88 10.23 -5.66
CA GLN A 207 7.06 11.23 -4.94
C GLN A 207 7.17 11.07 -3.42
N LEU A 208 7.35 9.83 -2.95
CA LEU A 208 7.53 9.53 -1.52
C LEU A 208 8.83 10.09 -0.97
N LEU A 209 9.82 10.35 -1.83
CA LEU A 209 11.07 11.00 -1.45
C LEU A 209 10.84 12.39 -0.86
N HIS A 210 9.86 13.16 -1.37
CA HIS A 210 9.57 14.49 -0.84
C HIS A 210 9.15 14.41 0.64
N LEU A 211 8.24 13.49 0.98
CA LEU A 211 7.80 13.26 2.35
C LEU A 211 8.93 12.74 3.25
N CYS A 212 9.79 11.90 2.69
CA CYS A 212 10.98 11.40 3.38
C CYS A 212 11.95 12.51 3.76
N ILE A 213 12.15 13.47 2.87
CA ILE A 213 13.07 14.56 3.14
C ILE A 213 12.44 15.61 4.08
N GLU A 214 11.15 15.91 3.91
CA GLU A 214 10.36 16.73 4.85
C GLU A 214 9.91 15.91 6.08
N GLY A 215 10.78 15.03 6.59
CA GLY A 215 10.40 14.04 7.59
C GLY A 215 9.90 14.64 8.89
N ALA A 216 10.41 15.81 9.30
CA ALA A 216 9.97 16.52 10.49
C ALA A 216 8.50 16.98 10.38
N ASP A 217 8.18 17.63 9.27
CA ASP A 217 6.84 18.16 9.00
C ASP A 217 5.85 17.02 8.76
N THR A 218 6.30 15.98 8.06
CA THR A 218 5.52 14.75 7.82
C THR A 218 5.15 14.08 9.15
N CYS A 219 6.12 13.84 10.03
CA CYS A 219 5.84 13.26 11.35
C CYS A 219 4.93 14.16 12.19
N SER A 220 5.19 15.46 12.24
CA SER A 220 4.36 16.41 13.01
C SER A 220 2.91 16.41 12.54
N ARG A 221 2.70 16.46 11.22
CA ARG A 221 1.36 16.45 10.60
C ARG A 221 0.62 15.14 10.86
N PHE A 222 1.31 14.01 10.79
CA PHE A 222 0.72 12.70 11.08
C PHE A 222 0.41 12.51 12.56
N ILE A 223 1.29 12.96 13.46
CA ILE A 223 1.04 12.97 14.90
C ILE A 223 -0.20 13.81 15.22
N TYR A 224 -0.33 14.99 14.61
CA TYR A 224 -1.52 15.82 14.76
C TYR A 224 -2.78 15.12 14.23
N ARG A 225 -2.70 14.46 13.06
CA ARG A 225 -3.81 13.69 12.48
C ARG A 225 -4.28 12.57 13.41
N ILE A 226 -3.37 11.74 13.93
CA ILE A 226 -3.75 10.65 14.83
C ILE A 226 -4.32 11.20 16.14
N GLN A 227 -3.81 12.32 16.66
CA GLN A 227 -4.36 12.97 17.86
C GLN A 227 -5.82 13.43 17.63
N SER A 228 -6.13 13.99 16.46
CA SER A 228 -7.49 14.35 16.09
C SER A 228 -8.40 13.12 16.02
N GLU A 229 -7.95 12.07 15.32
CA GLU A 229 -8.69 10.79 15.23
C GLU A 229 -8.95 10.20 16.63
N CYS A 230 -7.95 10.21 17.52
CA CYS A 230 -8.09 9.77 18.91
C CYS A 230 -9.17 10.55 19.68
N ASN A 231 -9.24 11.88 19.48
CA ASN A 231 -10.23 12.74 20.14
C ASN A 231 -11.66 12.50 19.64
N ASP A 232 -11.82 12.26 18.34
CA ASP A 232 -13.12 11.91 17.74
C ASP A 232 -13.61 10.56 18.26
N HIS A 233 -12.73 9.56 18.33
CA HIS A 233 -13.03 8.25 18.91
C HIS A 233 -13.35 8.34 20.40
N LEU A 234 -12.62 9.16 21.16
CA LEU A 234 -12.88 9.38 22.58
C LEU A 234 -14.30 9.96 22.79
N SER A 235 -14.68 10.92 21.97
CA SER A 235 -16.00 11.56 22.00
C SER A 235 -17.13 10.58 21.64
N SER A 236 -16.86 9.66 20.71
CA SER A 236 -17.79 8.57 20.32
C SER A 236 -17.94 7.52 21.42
N LEU A 237 -16.83 7.13 22.06
CA LEU A 237 -16.80 6.19 23.18
C LEU A 237 -17.53 6.74 24.40
N ARG A 238 -17.29 8.00 24.78
CA ARG A 238 -17.96 8.68 25.90
C ARG A 238 -19.48 8.70 25.79
N ARG A 239 -20.01 8.84 24.58
CA ARG A 239 -21.46 8.75 24.34
C ARG A 239 -21.98 7.32 24.57
N SER A 240 -21.22 6.33 24.10
CA SER A 240 -21.60 4.92 24.20
C SER A 240 -21.47 4.38 25.63
N THR A 241 -20.48 4.86 26.40
CA THR A 241 -20.30 4.46 27.80
C THR A 241 -21.34 5.07 28.75
N ARG A 242 -22.17 6.03 28.29
CA ARG A 242 -23.30 6.59 29.05
C ARG A 242 -24.63 5.91 28.74
N ASP A 243 -24.70 5.08 27.70
CA ASP A 243 -25.92 4.39 27.31
C ASP A 243 -26.17 3.20 28.25
N GLU A 244 -27.31 3.18 28.95
CA GLU A 244 -27.71 2.10 29.85
C GLU A 244 -28.05 0.80 29.08
N HIS A 245 -28.44 0.91 27.80
CA HIS A 245 -28.89 -0.20 26.96
C HIS A 245 -27.84 -0.62 25.92
N LEU A 246 -26.61 -0.90 26.36
CA LEU A 246 -25.60 -1.55 25.52
C LEU A 246 -26.09 -2.92 25.00
N SER A 247 -26.25 -3.03 23.67
CA SER A 247 -26.54 -4.28 22.96
C SER A 247 -25.27 -5.07 22.64
N SER A 248 -25.42 -6.37 22.33
CA SER A 248 -24.30 -7.23 21.89
C SER A 248 -23.55 -6.63 20.69
N GLU A 249 -24.29 -6.16 19.67
CA GLU A 249 -23.72 -5.57 18.47
C GLU A 249 -22.96 -4.26 18.76
N THR A 250 -23.51 -3.40 19.62
CA THR A 250 -22.84 -2.16 20.04
C THR A 250 -21.56 -2.45 20.81
N CYS A 251 -21.61 -3.41 21.74
CA CYS A 251 -20.44 -3.89 22.46
C CYS A 251 -19.38 -4.44 21.50
N THR A 252 -19.71 -5.37 20.62
CA THR A 252 -18.76 -5.93 19.65
C THR A 252 -18.14 -4.86 18.76
N ARG A 253 -18.93 -3.93 18.22
CA ARG A 253 -18.44 -2.85 17.36
C ARG A 253 -17.51 -1.90 18.11
N LYS A 254 -17.90 -1.46 19.32
CA LYS A 254 -17.11 -0.50 20.11
C LYS A 254 -15.88 -1.12 20.75
N LEU A 255 -15.94 -2.38 21.17
CA LEU A 255 -14.76 -3.12 21.63
C LEU A 255 -13.77 -3.34 20.48
N ARG A 256 -14.26 -3.56 19.25
CA ARG A 256 -13.40 -3.57 18.05
C ARG A 256 -12.75 -2.20 17.81
N GLU A 257 -13.49 -1.09 17.92
CA GLU A 257 -12.89 0.26 17.83
C GLU A 257 -11.81 0.47 18.90
N CYS A 258 -12.07 0.05 20.15
CA CYS A 258 -11.08 0.08 21.22
C CYS A 258 -9.84 -0.73 20.88
N TYR A 259 -10.02 -1.93 20.34
CA TYR A 259 -8.92 -2.77 19.86
C TYR A 259 -8.03 -2.05 18.81
N ARG A 260 -8.65 -1.31 17.89
CA ARG A 260 -7.96 -0.59 16.80
C ARG A 260 -7.18 0.64 17.23
N PHE A 261 -7.72 1.39 18.20
CA PHE A 261 -7.20 2.73 18.54
C PHE A 261 -6.51 2.79 19.88
N CYS A 262 -6.77 1.87 20.81
CA CYS A 262 -6.26 2.01 22.17
C CYS A 262 -4.73 1.89 22.27
N SER A 263 -4.09 1.16 21.36
CA SER A 263 -2.62 1.13 21.24
C SER A 263 -2.01 2.42 20.68
N LYS A 264 -2.79 3.19 19.91
CA LYS A 264 -2.39 4.44 19.26
C LYS A 264 -2.72 5.67 20.12
N CYS A 265 -3.78 5.56 20.94
CA CYS A 265 -4.39 6.63 21.69
C CYS A 265 -4.39 6.32 23.20
N SER A 266 -3.37 6.78 23.92
CA SER A 266 -3.23 6.53 25.36
C SER A 266 -4.44 7.03 26.18
N ASN A 267 -5.08 8.11 25.73
CA ASN A 267 -6.28 8.68 26.34
C ASN A 267 -7.55 7.82 26.20
N LEU A 268 -7.56 6.83 25.30
CA LEU A 268 -8.68 5.89 25.15
C LEU A 268 -8.65 4.75 26.16
N HIS A 269 -7.50 4.45 26.76
CA HIS A 269 -7.29 3.24 27.55
C HIS A 269 -8.29 3.09 28.70
N SER A 270 -8.49 4.14 29.49
CA SER A 270 -9.46 4.13 30.60
C SER A 270 -10.90 3.93 30.13
N HIS A 271 -11.28 4.55 29.00
CA HIS A 271 -12.65 4.47 28.46
C HIS A 271 -12.92 3.10 27.83
N CYS A 272 -11.92 2.53 27.15
CA CYS A 272 -12.00 1.20 26.59
C CYS A 272 -12.06 0.12 27.68
N LYS A 273 -11.27 0.26 28.74
CA LYS A 273 -11.34 -0.58 29.94
C LYS A 273 -12.75 -0.52 30.58
N SER A 274 -13.30 0.68 30.72
CA SER A 274 -14.66 0.87 31.24
C SER A 274 -15.74 0.25 30.35
N LEU A 275 -15.67 0.44 29.03
CA LEU A 275 -16.60 -0.16 28.08
C LEU A 275 -16.55 -1.69 28.13
N GLN A 276 -15.34 -2.25 28.15
CA GLN A 276 -15.11 -3.70 28.22
C GLN A 276 -15.79 -4.31 29.43
N PHE A 277 -15.64 -3.66 30.57
CA PHE A 277 -16.27 -4.05 31.81
C PHE A 277 -17.81 -4.09 31.68
N ARG A 278 -18.42 -2.99 31.22
CA ARG A 278 -19.88 -2.91 31.04
C ARG A 278 -20.42 -3.96 30.06
N CYS A 279 -19.66 -4.27 29.01
CA CYS A 279 -20.02 -5.33 28.07
C CYS A 279 -19.91 -6.72 28.71
N ALA A 280 -18.86 -6.97 29.49
CA ALA A 280 -18.65 -8.23 30.21
C ALA A 280 -19.73 -8.48 31.29
N GLU A 281 -20.17 -7.44 32.00
CA GLU A 281 -21.30 -7.53 32.96
C GLU A 281 -22.59 -8.05 32.29
N LYS A 282 -22.79 -7.72 31.02
CA LYS A 282 -23.91 -8.20 30.20
C LYS A 282 -23.63 -9.52 29.47
N GLY A 283 -22.46 -10.14 29.70
CA GLY A 283 -22.05 -11.40 29.08
C GLY A 283 -21.50 -11.27 27.65
N TYR A 284 -21.17 -10.06 27.20
CA TYR A 284 -20.62 -9.83 25.86
C TYR A 284 -19.09 -9.71 25.91
N PHE A 285 -18.41 -10.59 25.18
CA PHE A 285 -16.95 -10.63 25.10
C PHE A 285 -16.48 -10.45 23.66
N TYR A 286 -15.33 -9.79 23.47
CA TYR A 286 -14.68 -9.68 22.17
C TYR A 286 -13.39 -10.51 22.20
N GLU A 287 -13.42 -11.67 21.53
CA GLU A 287 -12.29 -12.60 21.49
C GLU A 287 -11.56 -12.47 20.16
N TYR A 288 -10.43 -11.76 20.17
CA TYR A 288 -9.64 -11.52 18.96
C TYR A 288 -8.62 -12.64 18.65
N SER A 289 -8.22 -13.41 19.66
CA SER A 289 -7.11 -14.36 19.62
C SER A 289 -7.29 -15.54 18.65
N LYS A 290 -8.52 -15.91 18.29
CA LYS A 290 -8.81 -17.00 17.34
C LYS A 290 -8.29 -16.79 15.91
N ARG A 291 -7.83 -15.59 15.55
CA ARG A 291 -7.28 -15.28 14.20
C ARG A 291 -5.75 -15.33 14.11
N LEU A 292 -5.03 -15.45 15.23
CA LEU A 292 -3.55 -15.44 15.28
C LEU A 292 -2.90 -16.75 14.83
N SER A 293 -3.61 -17.86 14.99
CA SER A 293 -3.05 -19.22 14.95
C SER A 293 -2.74 -19.75 13.54
N SER A 294 -3.11 -19.03 12.47
CA SER A 294 -3.22 -19.60 11.12
C SER A 294 -2.17 -19.12 10.10
N ARG A 295 -1.19 -18.27 10.47
CA ARG A 295 -0.17 -17.83 9.51
C ARG A 295 1.08 -18.72 9.56
N GLY A 296 1.26 -19.52 8.53
CA GLY A 296 2.47 -20.32 8.30
C GLY A 296 3.65 -19.47 7.82
N ILE A 297 4.81 -20.13 7.77
CA ILE A 297 6.14 -19.62 7.34
C ILE A 297 6.12 -18.98 5.93
N ALA A 298 5.06 -19.18 5.15
CA ALA A 298 4.94 -18.73 3.76
C ALA A 298 4.87 -17.20 3.54
N ASP A 299 4.52 -16.40 4.57
CA ASP A 299 4.45 -14.93 4.46
C ASP A 299 5.78 -14.29 4.92
N SER A 300 6.83 -14.40 4.10
CA SER A 300 8.12 -13.71 4.35
C SER A 300 8.12 -12.23 3.94
N ARG A 301 7.00 -11.71 3.42
CA ARG A 301 6.91 -10.30 3.02
C ARG A 301 6.94 -9.41 4.25
N SER A 302 7.66 -8.29 4.13
CA SER A 302 7.39 -7.16 5.03
C SER A 302 5.96 -6.70 4.74
N ILE A 303 5.18 -6.40 5.78
CA ILE A 303 3.81 -5.93 5.56
C ILE A 303 3.82 -4.60 4.80
N GLU A 304 4.90 -3.85 4.94
CA GLU A 304 5.20 -2.64 4.20
C GLU A 304 5.13 -2.88 2.68
N GLU A 305 5.74 -3.94 2.16
CA GLU A 305 5.69 -4.28 0.74
C GLU A 305 4.28 -4.66 0.27
N ASP A 306 3.49 -5.35 1.10
CA ASP A 306 2.11 -5.69 0.76
C ASP A 306 1.22 -4.45 0.65
N ILE A 307 1.38 -3.49 1.57
CA ILE A 307 0.65 -2.22 1.54
C ILE A 307 1.03 -1.42 0.28
N ILE A 308 2.32 -1.35 -0.05
CA ILE A 308 2.80 -0.64 -1.25
C ILE A 308 2.26 -1.28 -2.52
N ASN A 309 2.32 -2.62 -2.62
CA ASN A 309 1.81 -3.35 -3.78
C ASN A 309 0.29 -3.21 -3.93
N LEU A 310 -0.46 -3.27 -2.82
CA LEU A 310 -1.90 -3.04 -2.81
C LEU A 310 -2.23 -1.61 -3.26
N ALA A 311 -1.49 -0.61 -2.75
CA ALA A 311 -1.62 0.77 -3.18
C ALA A 311 -1.39 0.91 -4.68
N HIS A 312 -0.30 0.31 -5.19
CA HIS A 312 0.07 0.34 -6.61
C HIS A 312 -1.06 -0.19 -7.48
N HIS A 313 -1.58 -1.37 -7.15
CA HIS A 313 -2.66 -1.98 -7.93
C HIS A 313 -3.92 -1.11 -7.97
N GLN A 314 -4.30 -0.51 -6.83
CA GLN A 314 -5.46 0.38 -6.78
C GLN A 314 -5.22 1.70 -7.55
N LEU A 315 -4.02 2.27 -7.49
CA LEU A 315 -3.63 3.46 -8.27
C LEU A 315 -3.69 3.21 -9.76
N GLN A 316 -3.12 2.09 -10.21
CA GLN A 316 -3.12 1.72 -11.62
C GLN A 316 -4.55 1.58 -12.15
N SER A 317 -5.46 1.05 -11.33
CA SER A 317 -6.89 0.98 -11.69
C SER A 317 -7.54 2.35 -11.91
N LYS A 318 -6.98 3.42 -11.34
CA LYS A 318 -7.44 4.80 -11.47
C LYS A 318 -6.57 5.64 -12.42
N GLY A 319 -5.64 5.01 -13.14
CA GLY A 319 -4.78 5.68 -14.10
C GLY A 319 -3.70 6.55 -13.46
N ILE A 320 -3.18 6.13 -12.30
CA ILE A 320 -1.97 6.68 -11.70
C ILE A 320 -0.95 5.54 -11.60
N ASP A 321 0.22 5.68 -12.21
CA ASP A 321 1.31 4.72 -12.03
C ASP A 321 2.30 5.20 -10.96
N PHE A 322 2.93 4.25 -10.25
CA PHE A 322 4.05 4.59 -9.36
C PHE A 322 5.32 4.79 -10.18
N VAL A 323 5.91 5.97 -10.05
CA VAL A 323 7.15 6.31 -10.73
C VAL A 323 8.33 5.89 -9.87
N ALA A 324 8.86 4.70 -10.10
CA ALA A 324 10.10 4.28 -9.46
C ALA A 324 11.25 5.20 -9.91
N PRO A 325 12.12 5.65 -8.98
CA PRO A 325 13.30 6.40 -9.35
C PRO A 325 14.25 5.50 -10.14
N ARG A 326 14.73 6.03 -11.26
CA ARG A 326 15.85 5.41 -11.98
C ARG A 326 17.16 5.74 -11.28
N SER A 327 18.24 5.07 -11.69
CA SER A 327 19.59 5.39 -11.24
C SER A 327 19.94 6.81 -11.67
N HIS A 328 19.67 7.77 -10.79
CA HIS A 328 19.89 9.19 -11.02
C HIS A 328 21.18 9.65 -10.33
N PRO A 329 21.83 10.70 -10.85
CA PRO A 329 22.95 11.31 -10.15
C PRO A 329 22.55 11.78 -8.75
N SER A 330 23.41 11.54 -7.76
CA SER A 330 23.14 11.90 -6.35
C SER A 330 22.89 13.40 -6.12
N PHE A 331 23.37 14.28 -7.02
CA PHE A 331 23.17 15.73 -6.95
C PHE A 331 21.72 16.18 -7.25
N LEU A 332 20.88 15.33 -7.87
CA LEU A 332 19.48 15.67 -8.16
C LEU A 332 18.61 15.73 -6.90
N ILE A 333 19.01 15.06 -5.82
CA ILE A 333 18.24 15.03 -4.58
C ILE A 333 18.35 16.37 -3.82
N PRO A 334 19.54 16.99 -3.72
CA PRO A 334 19.63 18.40 -3.36
C PRO A 334 18.79 19.34 -4.24
N ALA A 335 18.66 19.07 -5.54
CA ALA A 335 17.85 19.91 -6.44
C ALA A 335 16.37 20.00 -6.01
N LEU A 336 15.79 18.85 -5.65
CA LEU A 336 14.42 18.74 -5.11
C LEU A 336 14.22 19.66 -3.89
N LEU A 337 15.26 19.82 -3.07
CA LEU A 337 15.22 20.56 -1.80
C LEU A 337 15.42 22.05 -1.96
N LEU A 338 16.38 22.42 -2.80
CA LEU A 338 16.79 23.80 -2.98
C LEU A 338 15.73 24.61 -3.72
N GLY A 339 14.94 23.96 -4.59
CA GLY A 339 13.83 24.59 -5.29
C GLY A 339 14.30 25.56 -6.38
N SER A 340 13.52 26.62 -6.62
CA SER A 340 13.70 27.52 -7.77
C SER A 340 14.82 28.56 -7.65
N ASN A 341 15.16 29.00 -6.43
CA ASN A 341 16.13 30.07 -6.20
C ASN A 341 17.28 29.57 -5.32
N ILE A 342 18.33 29.05 -5.97
CA ILE A 342 19.51 28.50 -5.30
C ILE A 342 20.50 29.63 -5.02
N ASN A 343 20.14 30.60 -4.18
CA ASN A 343 21.18 31.46 -3.62
C ASN A 343 21.91 30.70 -2.51
N THR A 344 23.23 30.91 -2.40
CA THR A 344 24.10 30.14 -1.50
C THR A 344 23.68 30.22 -0.02
N GLY A 345 23.10 31.35 0.41
CA GLY A 345 22.58 31.54 1.77
C GLY A 345 21.29 30.75 2.10
N SER A 346 20.34 30.66 1.17
CA SER A 346 19.11 29.87 1.35
C SER A 346 19.40 28.38 1.22
N CYS A 347 20.34 28.00 0.35
CA CYS A 347 20.78 26.63 0.17
C CYS A 347 21.40 26.06 1.45
N ALA A 348 22.32 26.82 2.04
CA ALA A 348 22.93 26.55 3.33
C ALA A 348 21.92 26.22 4.43
N LYS A 349 20.93 27.11 4.61
CA LYS A 349 19.90 26.98 5.64
C LYS A 349 19.05 25.73 5.41
N LYS A 350 18.55 25.53 4.18
CA LYS A 350 17.73 24.37 3.83
C LYS A 350 18.47 23.05 4.03
N LEU A 351 19.73 22.96 3.58
CA LEU A 351 20.52 21.74 3.75
C LEU A 351 20.79 21.45 5.22
N LYS A 352 21.01 22.47 6.05
CA LYS A 352 21.19 22.29 7.50
C LYS A 352 19.94 21.70 8.16
N ASP A 353 18.75 22.18 7.80
CA ASP A 353 17.49 21.70 8.38
C ASP A 353 17.18 20.27 7.91
N VAL A 354 17.36 20.01 6.62
CA VAL A 354 17.15 18.68 6.01
C VAL A 354 18.11 17.63 6.57
N CYS A 355 19.39 17.96 6.71
CA CYS A 355 20.40 17.00 7.16
C CYS A 355 20.23 16.55 8.61
N GLN A 356 19.37 17.19 9.40
CA GLN A 356 18.98 16.68 10.72
C GLN A 356 18.10 15.41 10.62
N PHE A 357 17.46 15.17 9.48
CA PHE A 357 16.55 14.05 9.24
C PHE A 357 17.04 13.11 8.14
N ALA A 358 17.72 13.64 7.13
CA ALA A 358 18.07 12.90 5.93
C ALA A 358 19.49 12.28 5.97
N ASP A 359 20.29 12.52 7.01
CA ASP A 359 21.66 11.98 7.14
C ASP A 359 21.73 10.44 7.10
N GLY A 360 20.68 9.76 7.56
CA GLY A 360 20.51 8.31 7.47
C GLY A 360 20.10 7.78 6.09
N LEU A 361 19.77 8.66 5.14
CA LEU A 361 19.40 8.26 3.78
C LEU A 361 20.67 8.08 2.94
N PRO A 362 20.89 6.93 2.27
CA PRO A 362 22.14 6.61 1.58
C PRO A 362 22.66 7.70 0.64
N TYR A 363 21.74 8.39 -0.03
CA TYR A 363 22.05 9.40 -1.04
C TYR A 363 22.23 10.83 -0.46
N MET A 364 21.81 11.07 0.79
CA MET A 364 22.06 12.33 1.50
C MET A 364 23.24 12.23 2.46
N LYS A 365 23.65 11.02 2.83
CA LYS A 365 24.73 10.75 3.79
C LYS A 365 26.00 11.54 3.49
N ASP A 366 26.49 11.51 2.24
CA ASP A 366 27.73 12.20 1.87
C ASP A 366 27.61 13.73 1.97
N ILE A 367 26.48 14.28 1.51
CA ILE A 367 26.20 15.72 1.57
C ILE A 367 26.06 16.15 3.03
N CYS A 368 25.30 15.41 3.84
CA CYS A 368 25.05 15.72 5.24
C CYS A 368 26.26 15.52 6.15
N THR A 369 27.09 14.50 5.90
CA THR A 369 28.35 14.30 6.63
C THR A 369 29.30 15.48 6.42
N LYS A 370 29.38 15.98 5.17
CA LYS A 370 30.16 17.18 4.85
C LYS A 370 29.61 18.45 5.52
N MET A 371 28.30 18.50 5.77
CA MET A 371 27.62 19.63 6.43
C MET A 371 27.78 19.63 7.97
N LEU A 372 27.78 18.46 8.62
CA LEU A 372 27.71 18.34 10.09
C LEU A 372 29.07 18.41 10.81
N HIS A 373 30.20 18.09 10.16
CA HIS A 373 31.49 17.79 10.85
C HIS A 373 32.64 18.83 10.74
N ARG A 374 32.40 20.15 10.58
CA ARG A 374 33.50 21.14 10.44
C ARG A 374 33.41 22.37 11.37
N ASN A 375 34.52 23.05 11.65
CA ASN A 375 34.54 24.32 12.38
C ASN A 375 33.84 25.45 11.59
N ASP A 376 33.28 26.45 12.29
CA ASP A 376 32.32 27.42 11.72
C ASP A 376 32.84 28.28 10.56
N ARG A 377 34.14 28.61 10.50
CA ARG A 377 34.75 29.33 9.36
C ARG A 377 34.98 28.45 8.12
N ILE A 378 35.33 27.17 8.30
CA ILE A 378 35.54 26.22 7.20
C ILE A 378 34.19 25.73 6.64
N LYS A 379 33.15 25.73 7.50
CA LYS A 379 31.77 25.42 7.12
C LYS A 379 31.21 26.40 6.08
N SER A 380 31.42 27.71 6.19
CA SER A 380 30.78 28.69 5.29
C SER A 380 31.33 28.65 3.86
N GLN A 381 32.64 28.55 3.69
CA GLN A 381 33.29 28.50 2.38
C GLN A 381 33.01 27.18 1.65
N HIS A 382 33.03 26.05 2.37
CA HIS A 382 32.68 24.76 1.79
C HIS A 382 31.19 24.63 1.49
N MET A 383 30.32 25.26 2.29
CA MET A 383 28.89 25.28 2.04
C MET A 383 28.55 26.10 0.78
N HIS A 384 29.27 27.21 0.54
CA HIS A 384 29.20 27.93 -0.73
C HIS A 384 29.62 27.04 -1.91
N GLU A 385 30.73 26.30 -1.79
CA GLU A 385 31.23 25.39 -2.82
C GLU A 385 30.24 24.25 -3.12
N VAL A 386 29.68 23.62 -2.08
CA VAL A 386 28.68 22.55 -2.22
C VAL A 386 27.43 23.07 -2.92
N CYS A 387 26.89 24.21 -2.48
CA CYS A 387 25.70 24.81 -3.08
C CYS A 387 25.94 25.25 -4.54
N TRP A 388 27.09 25.85 -4.82
CA TRP A 388 27.49 26.27 -6.17
C TRP A 388 27.64 25.08 -7.13
N ASN A 389 28.28 24.00 -6.67
CA ASN A 389 28.44 22.79 -7.46
C ASN A 389 27.08 22.16 -7.77
N ILE A 390 26.20 22.06 -6.77
CA ILE A 390 24.84 21.56 -6.96
C ILE A 390 24.10 22.38 -8.02
N GLU A 391 24.11 23.71 -7.90
CA GLU A 391 23.47 24.61 -8.87
C GLU A 391 24.02 24.40 -10.30
N THR A 392 25.35 24.35 -10.45
CA THR A 392 26.01 24.15 -11.74
C THR A 392 25.64 22.81 -12.36
N TYR A 393 25.61 21.73 -11.57
CA TYR A 393 25.23 20.40 -12.05
C TYR A 393 23.74 20.34 -12.44
N ILE A 394 22.86 20.96 -11.65
CA ILE A 394 21.43 21.03 -11.99
C ILE A 394 21.23 21.79 -13.29
N TYR A 395 21.90 22.93 -13.47
CA TYR A 395 21.83 23.71 -14.70
C TYR A 395 22.24 22.89 -15.92
N GLY A 396 23.42 22.25 -15.86
CA GLY A 396 23.92 21.42 -16.96
C GLY A 396 23.01 20.23 -17.26
N TYR A 397 22.46 19.59 -16.22
CA TYR A 397 21.55 18.46 -16.36
C TYR A 397 20.20 18.89 -16.96
N ALA A 398 19.63 19.99 -16.46
CA ALA A 398 18.38 20.56 -16.97
C ALA A 398 18.53 20.98 -18.45
N TYR A 399 19.64 21.61 -18.80
CA TYR A 399 19.94 21.96 -20.19
C TYR A 399 20.00 20.73 -21.09
N SER A 400 20.75 19.69 -20.68
CA SER A 400 20.83 18.43 -21.42
C SER A 400 19.46 17.76 -21.59
N PHE A 401 18.66 17.74 -20.52
CA PHE A 401 17.31 17.18 -20.56
C PHE A 401 16.41 17.95 -21.52
N ARG A 402 16.47 19.29 -21.52
CA ARG A 402 15.73 20.13 -22.46
C ARG A 402 16.09 19.82 -23.91
N GLU A 403 17.38 19.68 -24.22
CA GLU A 403 17.81 19.36 -25.59
C GLU A 403 17.27 18.01 -26.08
N LYS A 404 17.14 17.02 -25.19
CA LYS A 404 16.50 15.73 -25.53
C LYS A 404 15.02 15.89 -25.89
N LEU A 405 14.34 16.87 -25.31
CA LEU A 405 12.90 17.07 -25.45
C LEU A 405 12.53 18.06 -26.57
N LYS A 406 13.50 18.78 -27.15
CA LYS A 406 13.30 19.85 -28.14
C LYS A 406 12.49 19.42 -29.37
N ASN A 407 12.55 18.14 -29.74
CA ASN A 407 11.86 17.59 -30.90
C ASN A 407 10.56 16.85 -30.55
N ILE A 408 10.14 16.86 -29.29
CA ILE A 408 8.94 16.16 -28.83
C ILE A 408 7.75 17.11 -28.89
N GLN A 409 6.72 16.73 -29.66
CA GLN A 409 5.46 17.46 -29.74
C GLN A 409 4.41 16.80 -28.85
N PHE A 410 4.08 17.43 -27.73
CA PHE A 410 3.10 16.91 -26.76
C PHE A 410 1.63 17.12 -27.18
N TRP A 411 1.34 18.14 -28.00
CA TRP A 411 -0.03 18.71 -28.10
C TRP A 411 -0.67 18.67 -29.50
N TRP A 412 -0.01 18.11 -30.52
CA TRP A 412 -0.50 18.20 -31.91
C TRP A 412 -1.50 17.10 -32.30
N ASN A 413 -1.49 15.96 -31.60
CA ASN A 413 -2.47 14.91 -31.83
C ASN A 413 -2.69 14.07 -30.56
N PRO A 414 -3.91 14.05 -29.98
CA PRO A 414 -4.21 13.24 -28.80
C PRO A 414 -3.97 11.74 -29.01
N HIS A 415 -3.86 11.27 -30.25
CA HIS A 415 -3.63 9.86 -30.60
C HIS A 415 -2.16 9.50 -30.91
N THR A 416 -1.27 10.48 -31.08
CA THR A 416 0.16 10.19 -31.16
C THR A 416 0.71 9.91 -29.77
N THR A 417 1.59 8.91 -29.66
CA THR A 417 2.32 8.58 -28.43
C THR A 417 3.75 9.13 -28.53
N PRO A 418 3.99 10.42 -28.23
CA PRO A 418 5.33 11.02 -28.24
C PRO A 418 6.30 10.36 -27.27
N LEU A 419 5.80 9.76 -26.18
CA LEU A 419 6.59 9.03 -25.20
C LEU A 419 6.14 7.57 -25.07
N SER A 420 7.10 6.66 -24.92
CA SER A 420 6.86 5.30 -24.43
C SER A 420 6.61 5.30 -22.92
N LYS A 421 6.10 4.18 -22.38
CA LYS A 421 5.92 4.01 -20.93
C LYS A 421 7.24 4.09 -20.18
N GLU A 422 8.31 3.55 -20.76
CA GLU A 422 9.66 3.66 -20.23
C GLU A 422 10.14 5.12 -20.24
N GLN A 423 9.89 5.88 -21.31
CA GLN A 423 10.25 7.29 -21.35
C GLN A 423 9.46 8.10 -20.32
N CYS A 424 8.16 7.83 -20.16
CA CYS A 424 7.35 8.43 -19.11
C CYS A 424 7.91 8.18 -17.71
N SER A 425 8.23 6.92 -17.37
CA SER A 425 8.86 6.57 -16.09
C SER A 425 10.19 7.33 -15.87
N GLU A 426 11.03 7.43 -16.90
CA GLU A 426 12.30 8.17 -16.83
C GLU A 426 12.08 9.66 -16.60
N TYR A 427 11.28 10.28 -17.46
CA TYR A 427 11.13 11.71 -17.55
C TYR A 427 10.31 12.28 -16.40
N LEU A 428 9.27 11.57 -15.95
CA LEU A 428 8.57 11.90 -14.71
C LEU A 428 9.55 11.88 -13.53
N SER A 429 10.36 10.83 -13.43
CA SER A 429 11.34 10.72 -12.34
C SER A 429 12.32 11.89 -12.34
N ILE A 430 12.84 12.28 -13.50
CA ILE A 430 13.67 13.48 -13.66
C ILE A 430 12.90 14.73 -13.22
N CYS A 431 11.69 14.92 -13.75
CA CYS A 431 10.88 16.08 -13.47
C CYS A 431 10.60 16.28 -11.99
N TYR A 432 10.37 15.22 -11.20
CA TYR A 432 10.23 15.37 -9.75
C TYR A 432 11.43 16.07 -9.10
N PHE A 433 12.65 15.90 -9.62
CA PHE A 433 13.84 16.53 -9.05
C PHE A 433 14.07 17.97 -9.49
N ILE A 434 13.74 18.31 -10.74
CA ILE A 434 14.20 19.56 -11.38
C ILE A 434 13.07 20.49 -11.83
N ASP A 435 11.81 20.11 -11.63
CA ASP A 435 10.62 20.89 -12.00
C ASP A 435 10.65 22.36 -11.56
N ARG A 436 10.91 22.57 -10.26
CA ARG A 436 10.99 23.92 -9.67
C ARG A 436 12.10 24.76 -10.30
N TYR A 437 13.21 24.11 -10.66
CA TYR A 437 14.33 24.77 -11.32
C TYR A 437 13.98 25.12 -12.78
N PHE A 438 13.40 24.17 -13.53
CA PHE A 438 12.95 24.37 -14.91
C PHE A 438 11.96 25.51 -15.03
N THR A 439 10.92 25.50 -14.20
CA THR A 439 9.87 26.52 -14.23
C THR A 439 10.45 27.92 -14.02
N TYR A 440 11.41 28.06 -13.11
CA TYR A 440 12.03 29.33 -12.77
C TYR A 440 13.03 29.81 -13.84
N GLN A 441 13.92 28.94 -14.30
CA GLN A 441 15.02 29.33 -15.19
C GLN A 441 14.62 29.36 -16.67
N MET A 442 13.64 28.55 -17.08
CA MET A 442 13.37 28.30 -18.50
C MET A 442 12.08 28.93 -19.01
N SER A 443 11.25 29.53 -18.14
CA SER A 443 9.96 30.18 -18.48
C SER A 443 8.97 29.30 -19.27
N TYR A 444 9.21 27.98 -19.31
CA TYR A 444 8.39 26.98 -19.98
C TYR A 444 8.39 25.70 -19.13
N ASP A 445 7.20 25.24 -18.76
CA ASP A 445 7.04 24.07 -17.90
C ASP A 445 6.91 22.79 -18.72
N ILE A 446 8.05 22.30 -19.20
CA ILE A 446 8.10 21.03 -19.94
C ILE A 446 7.77 19.83 -19.05
N CYS A 447 7.96 19.97 -17.74
CA CYS A 447 7.68 18.91 -16.79
C CYS A 447 6.18 18.74 -16.54
N ARG A 448 5.41 19.84 -16.58
CA ARG A 448 3.95 19.78 -16.66
C ARG A 448 3.50 19.03 -17.89
N ASP A 449 4.04 19.32 -19.07
CA ASP A 449 3.65 18.64 -20.31
C ASP A 449 3.92 17.14 -20.24
N ILE A 450 5.07 16.73 -19.68
CA ILE A 450 5.40 15.33 -19.43
C ILE A 450 4.41 14.71 -18.43
N ARG A 451 4.13 15.39 -17.31
CA ARG A 451 3.17 14.92 -16.29
C ARG A 451 1.78 14.71 -16.87
N VAL A 452 1.24 15.69 -17.57
CA VAL A 452 -0.08 15.62 -18.18
C VAL A 452 -0.11 14.51 -19.24
N PHE A 453 0.90 14.43 -20.11
CA PHE A 453 0.96 13.39 -21.12
C PHE A 453 0.99 11.98 -20.52
N CYS A 454 1.87 11.74 -19.55
CA CYS A 454 2.00 10.43 -18.92
C CYS A 454 0.76 10.09 -18.10
N TYR A 455 0.12 11.07 -17.46
CA TYR A 455 -1.16 10.86 -16.80
C TYR A 455 -2.27 10.45 -17.79
N GLN A 456 -2.39 11.13 -18.93
CA GLN A 456 -3.35 10.73 -19.97
C GLN A 456 -3.07 9.32 -20.50
N MET A 457 -1.79 8.94 -20.62
CA MET A 457 -1.39 7.59 -20.99
C MET A 457 -1.84 6.57 -19.93
N ASP A 458 -1.60 6.84 -18.64
CA ASP A 458 -2.01 5.97 -17.54
C ASP A 458 -3.55 5.82 -17.45
N LEU A 459 -4.30 6.90 -17.71
CA LEU A 459 -5.77 6.84 -17.80
C LEU A 459 -6.25 5.97 -18.98
N ARG A 460 -5.57 6.01 -20.13
CA ARG A 460 -5.87 5.13 -21.28
C ARG A 460 -5.57 3.67 -20.95
N ASP A 461 -4.50 3.42 -20.22
CA ASP A 461 -4.10 2.09 -19.74
C ASP A 461 -5.10 1.55 -18.72
N SER A 462 -5.54 2.37 -17.76
CA SER A 462 -6.60 2.01 -16.81
C SER A 462 -7.90 1.62 -17.52
N ALA A 463 -8.36 2.43 -18.48
CA ALA A 463 -9.54 2.09 -19.28
C ALA A 463 -9.36 0.79 -20.07
N TYR A 464 -8.13 0.52 -20.53
CA TYR A 464 -7.79 -0.71 -21.21
C TYR A 464 -7.83 -1.93 -20.27
N ILE A 465 -7.26 -1.81 -19.06
CA ILE A 465 -7.29 -2.86 -18.02
C ILE A 465 -8.75 -3.21 -17.68
N LEU A 466 -9.60 -2.21 -17.42
CA LEU A 466 -11.01 -2.44 -17.10
C LEU A 466 -11.74 -3.18 -18.23
N LEU A 467 -11.57 -2.75 -19.48
CA LEU A 467 -12.20 -3.42 -20.62
C LEU A 467 -11.64 -4.83 -20.82
N LYS A 468 -10.32 -5.04 -20.62
CA LYS A 468 -9.70 -6.36 -20.62
C LYS A 468 -10.41 -7.24 -19.62
N GLU A 469 -10.46 -6.87 -18.34
CA GLU A 469 -11.18 -7.64 -17.31
C GLU A 469 -12.63 -7.98 -17.69
N LYS A 470 -13.39 -7.05 -18.28
CA LYS A 470 -14.77 -7.33 -18.74
C LYS A 470 -14.84 -8.30 -19.92
N MET A 471 -13.83 -8.32 -20.78
CA MET A 471 -13.72 -9.23 -21.92
C MET A 471 -13.11 -10.59 -21.57
N ARG A 472 -12.65 -10.79 -20.33
CA ARG A 472 -11.98 -12.02 -19.87
C ARG A 472 -12.79 -13.28 -20.18
N GLY A 473 -12.15 -14.23 -20.88
CA GLY A 473 -12.76 -15.51 -21.26
C GLY A 473 -13.86 -15.42 -22.32
N LYS A 474 -14.14 -14.24 -22.88
CA LYS A 474 -15.18 -14.03 -23.91
C LYS A 474 -14.60 -13.88 -25.32
N PHE A 475 -13.28 -13.81 -25.42
CA PHE A 475 -12.55 -13.68 -26.66
C PHE A 475 -11.12 -14.21 -26.47
N SER A 476 -10.59 -14.88 -27.49
CA SER A 476 -9.21 -15.38 -27.50
C SER A 476 -8.56 -15.12 -28.85
N VAL A 477 -7.26 -14.90 -28.83
CA VAL A 477 -6.39 -14.64 -29.98
C VAL A 477 -5.15 -15.50 -29.87
N ASP A 478 -4.90 -16.28 -30.93
CA ASP A 478 -3.62 -16.92 -31.16
C ASP A 478 -3.01 -16.32 -32.44
N GLY A 479 -2.01 -15.46 -32.28
CA GLY A 479 -1.30 -14.80 -33.39
C GLY A 479 -1.94 -13.52 -33.93
N PRO A 480 -1.54 -13.04 -35.13
CA PRO A 480 -2.03 -11.78 -35.69
C PRO A 480 -3.56 -11.78 -35.92
N LEU A 481 -4.20 -10.63 -35.70
CA LEU A 481 -5.64 -10.48 -35.93
C LEU A 481 -6.03 -10.74 -37.39
N LYS A 482 -6.71 -11.85 -37.64
CA LYS A 482 -7.45 -12.09 -38.89
C LYS A 482 -8.78 -11.35 -38.86
N LYS A 483 -9.34 -11.05 -40.04
CA LYS A 483 -10.63 -10.32 -40.21
C LYS A 483 -11.77 -10.90 -39.36
N ARG A 484 -11.88 -12.24 -39.31
CA ARG A 484 -12.90 -12.94 -38.49
C ARG A 484 -12.70 -12.70 -36.99
N SER A 485 -11.46 -12.79 -36.50
CA SER A 485 -11.13 -12.54 -35.08
C SER A 485 -11.37 -11.09 -34.68
N LEU A 486 -11.09 -10.13 -35.57
CA LEU A 486 -11.40 -8.71 -35.34
C LEU A 486 -12.91 -8.48 -35.18
N SER A 487 -13.73 -9.08 -36.05
CA SER A 487 -15.19 -8.98 -35.94
C SER A 487 -15.71 -9.60 -34.63
N THR A 488 -15.19 -10.77 -34.24
CA THR A 488 -15.54 -11.39 -32.95
C THR A 488 -15.16 -10.47 -31.78
N CYS A 489 -13.93 -9.93 -31.77
CA CYS A 489 -13.49 -8.98 -30.74
C CYS A 489 -14.42 -7.78 -30.64
N VAL A 490 -14.72 -7.13 -31.77
CA VAL A 490 -15.61 -5.96 -31.83
C VAL A 490 -16.97 -6.31 -31.25
N SER A 491 -17.57 -7.43 -31.67
CA SER A 491 -18.89 -7.84 -31.16
C SER A 491 -18.90 -8.09 -29.65
N THR A 492 -17.84 -8.69 -29.11
CA THR A 492 -17.70 -8.95 -27.67
C THR A 492 -17.46 -7.65 -26.89
N LEU A 493 -16.58 -6.78 -27.40
CA LEU A 493 -16.29 -5.48 -26.81
C LEU A 493 -17.56 -4.64 -26.70
N LEU A 494 -18.33 -4.54 -27.78
CA LEU A 494 -19.56 -3.74 -27.82
C LEU A 494 -20.63 -4.22 -26.83
N LYS A 495 -20.75 -5.55 -26.64
CA LYS A 495 -21.65 -6.12 -25.62
C LYS A 495 -21.27 -5.71 -24.19
N GLU A 496 -19.96 -5.64 -23.90
CA GLU A 496 -19.48 -5.21 -22.58
C GLU A 496 -19.53 -3.69 -22.42
N CYS A 497 -19.29 -2.94 -23.49
CA CYS A 497 -19.40 -1.48 -23.51
C CYS A 497 -20.78 -0.98 -23.04
N ASN A 498 -21.87 -1.65 -23.39
CA ASN A 498 -23.22 -1.29 -22.92
C ASN A 498 -23.31 -1.18 -21.37
N LYS A 499 -22.44 -1.90 -20.63
CA LYS A 499 -22.45 -1.94 -19.17
C LYS A 499 -21.56 -0.89 -18.51
N VAL A 500 -20.51 -0.43 -19.20
CA VAL A 500 -19.41 0.36 -18.60
C VAL A 500 -19.01 1.61 -19.39
N MET A 501 -19.57 1.86 -20.57
CA MET A 501 -19.12 2.94 -21.46
C MET A 501 -19.18 4.34 -20.83
N TYR A 502 -20.01 4.56 -19.81
CA TYR A 502 -20.14 5.84 -19.11
C TYR A 502 -19.32 5.93 -17.81
N SER A 503 -18.44 4.96 -17.54
CA SER A 503 -17.57 4.98 -16.35
C SER A 503 -16.35 5.92 -16.52
N GLY A 504 -16.08 6.44 -17.71
CA GLY A 504 -14.97 7.37 -17.95
C GLY A 504 -14.78 7.71 -19.43
N TYR A 505 -14.21 8.89 -19.72
CA TYR A 505 -13.97 9.36 -21.09
C TYR A 505 -13.19 8.34 -21.94
N HIS A 506 -12.08 7.81 -21.43
CA HIS A 506 -11.26 6.86 -22.19
C HIS A 506 -11.96 5.52 -22.45
N ILE A 507 -12.88 5.10 -21.57
CA ILE A 507 -13.71 3.91 -21.79
C ILE A 507 -14.74 4.21 -22.89
N LEU A 508 -15.41 5.37 -22.80
CA LEU A 508 -16.37 5.81 -23.82
C LEU A 508 -15.69 5.92 -25.19
N TYR A 509 -14.52 6.54 -25.28
CA TYR A 509 -13.71 6.61 -26.48
C TYR A 509 -13.44 5.20 -27.05
N LYS A 510 -12.89 4.29 -26.24
CA LYS A 510 -12.61 2.91 -26.69
C LYS A 510 -13.87 2.19 -27.21
N CYS A 511 -15.03 2.42 -26.58
CA CYS A 511 -16.30 1.86 -27.02
C CYS A 511 -16.82 2.46 -28.34
N LEU A 512 -16.53 3.73 -28.63
CA LEU A 512 -16.88 4.40 -29.89
C LEU A 512 -15.84 4.14 -31.01
N HIS A 513 -14.67 3.60 -30.66
CA HIS A 513 -13.60 3.20 -31.57
C HIS A 513 -13.27 1.71 -31.43
N PRO A 514 -14.23 0.79 -31.68
CA PRO A 514 -14.08 -0.61 -31.30
C PRO A 514 -13.06 -1.37 -32.16
N GLU A 515 -12.93 -1.05 -33.44
CA GLU A 515 -11.93 -1.69 -34.30
C GLU A 515 -10.50 -1.34 -33.87
N GLU A 516 -10.24 -0.05 -33.64
CA GLU A 516 -8.96 0.44 -33.11
C GLU A 516 -8.67 -0.20 -31.75
N THR A 517 -9.66 -0.19 -30.86
CA THR A 517 -9.55 -0.79 -29.53
C THR A 517 -9.21 -2.27 -29.60
N CYS A 518 -9.87 -3.04 -30.47
CA CYS A 518 -9.59 -4.46 -30.66
C CYS A 518 -8.21 -4.75 -31.26
N LYS A 519 -7.75 -3.91 -32.20
CA LYS A 519 -6.40 -4.01 -32.76
C LYS A 519 -5.34 -3.78 -31.68
N ASN A 520 -5.48 -2.70 -30.92
CA ASN A 520 -4.59 -2.38 -29.80
C ASN A 520 -4.66 -3.47 -28.72
N PHE A 521 -5.87 -3.96 -28.42
CA PHE A 521 -6.08 -5.02 -27.45
C PHE A 521 -5.28 -6.27 -27.78
N THR A 522 -5.41 -6.72 -29.02
CA THR A 522 -4.74 -7.95 -29.43
C THR A 522 -3.23 -7.78 -29.51
N SER A 523 -2.76 -6.63 -30.01
CA SER A 523 -1.32 -6.32 -30.02
C SER A 523 -0.75 -6.35 -28.61
N ASN A 524 -1.45 -5.79 -27.63
CA ASN A 524 -1.02 -5.77 -26.24
C ASN A 524 -1.04 -7.18 -25.63
N VAL A 525 -2.08 -7.99 -25.86
CA VAL A 525 -2.10 -9.38 -25.40
C VAL A 525 -0.90 -10.16 -25.96
N CYS A 526 -0.56 -10.00 -27.23
CA CYS A 526 0.62 -10.65 -27.82
C CYS A 526 1.92 -10.18 -27.15
N LYS A 527 2.10 -8.86 -26.96
CA LYS A 527 3.28 -8.31 -26.26
C LYS A 527 3.39 -8.82 -24.81
N ASP A 528 2.28 -8.90 -24.09
CA ASP A 528 2.23 -9.45 -22.73
C ASP A 528 2.65 -10.92 -22.73
N CYS A 529 2.19 -11.71 -23.70
CA CYS A 529 2.59 -13.12 -23.85
C CYS A 529 4.10 -13.26 -24.13
N GLU A 530 4.66 -12.44 -25.02
CA GLU A 530 6.10 -12.42 -25.32
C GLU A 530 6.93 -12.00 -24.11
N LYS A 531 6.47 -11.00 -23.37
CA LYS A 531 7.12 -10.53 -22.14
C LYS A 531 7.12 -11.65 -21.09
N LEU A 532 5.99 -12.30 -20.88
CA LEU A 532 5.86 -13.41 -19.94
C LEU A 532 6.82 -14.55 -20.30
N ASP A 533 6.91 -14.95 -21.58
CA ASP A 533 7.85 -15.99 -22.01
C ASP A 533 9.31 -15.60 -21.74
N LYS A 534 9.69 -14.35 -22.10
CA LYS A 534 11.02 -13.81 -21.81
C LYS A 534 11.32 -13.80 -20.31
N THR A 535 10.36 -13.41 -19.48
CA THR A 535 10.52 -13.37 -18.02
C THR A 535 10.67 -14.77 -17.42
N ILE A 536 9.82 -15.73 -17.80
CA ILE A 536 9.93 -17.13 -17.35
C ILE A 536 11.28 -17.72 -17.79
N THR A 537 11.68 -17.50 -19.04
CA THR A 537 12.93 -18.00 -19.59
C THR A 537 14.15 -17.40 -18.89
N ALA A 538 14.17 -16.09 -18.66
CA ALA A 538 15.26 -15.41 -17.95
C ALA A 538 15.36 -15.83 -16.48
N LYS A 539 14.22 -16.11 -15.82
CA LYS A 539 14.16 -16.50 -14.40
C LYS A 539 14.23 -18.01 -14.14
N ASN A 540 14.41 -18.84 -15.17
CA ASN A 540 14.38 -20.31 -15.06
C ASN A 540 15.28 -20.92 -13.95
N LYS A 541 16.33 -20.22 -13.53
CA LYS A 541 17.25 -20.67 -12.44
C LYS A 541 17.20 -19.82 -11.16
N GLY A 542 16.27 -18.86 -11.05
CA GLY A 542 16.24 -17.88 -9.95
C GLY A 542 14.83 -17.41 -9.59
N LEU A 543 13.81 -18.19 -9.95
CA LEU A 543 12.42 -17.89 -9.63
C LEU A 543 12.19 -18.01 -8.12
N THR A 544 11.55 -17.00 -7.53
CA THR A 544 11.15 -17.00 -6.12
C THR A 544 9.69 -17.45 -5.96
N HIS A 545 9.27 -17.80 -4.75
CA HIS A 545 7.84 -18.05 -4.48
C HIS A 545 6.96 -16.83 -4.79
N TYR A 546 7.51 -15.63 -4.59
CA TYR A 546 6.84 -14.40 -4.97
C TYR A 546 6.69 -14.27 -6.49
N ASP A 547 7.75 -14.53 -7.24
CA ASP A 547 7.69 -14.56 -8.71
C ASP A 547 6.64 -15.57 -9.19
N CYS A 548 6.54 -16.72 -8.52
CA CYS A 548 5.49 -17.70 -8.80
C CYS A 548 4.08 -17.15 -8.62
N ILE A 549 3.81 -16.42 -7.53
CA ILE A 549 2.50 -15.81 -7.30
C ILE A 549 2.17 -14.81 -8.43
N LEU A 550 3.10 -13.89 -8.74
CA LEU A 550 2.88 -12.87 -9.76
C LEU A 550 2.73 -13.46 -11.17
N LEU A 551 3.66 -14.33 -11.56
CA LEU A 551 3.66 -14.92 -12.90
C LEU A 551 2.49 -15.89 -13.09
N LYS A 552 2.05 -16.62 -12.05
CA LYS A 552 0.82 -17.44 -12.11
C LYS A 552 -0.41 -16.57 -12.31
N GLN A 553 -0.51 -15.42 -11.64
CA GLN A 553 -1.59 -14.46 -11.86
C GLN A 553 -1.59 -13.94 -13.30
N GLU A 554 -0.43 -13.55 -13.81
CA GLU A 554 -0.27 -13.12 -15.21
C GLU A 554 -0.66 -14.23 -16.20
N CYS A 555 -0.26 -15.48 -15.92
CA CYS A 555 -0.68 -16.67 -16.65
C CYS A 555 -2.20 -16.87 -16.67
N GLN A 556 -2.85 -16.82 -15.51
CA GLN A 556 -4.32 -16.95 -15.42
C GLN A 556 -5.05 -15.84 -16.15
N GLN A 557 -4.47 -14.64 -16.23
CA GLN A 557 -5.02 -13.55 -17.03
C GLN A 557 -4.83 -13.83 -18.52
N LEU A 558 -3.63 -14.17 -18.97
CA LEU A 558 -3.32 -14.33 -20.40
C LEU A 558 -3.90 -15.61 -21.02
N GLN A 559 -3.98 -16.72 -20.29
CA GLN A 559 -4.62 -17.96 -20.76
C GLN A 559 -6.08 -17.75 -21.19
N SER A 560 -6.77 -16.79 -20.57
CA SER A 560 -8.15 -16.47 -20.95
C SER A 560 -8.26 -15.77 -22.31
N TYR A 561 -7.14 -15.26 -22.84
CA TYR A 561 -7.07 -14.56 -24.12
C TYR A 561 -6.18 -15.24 -25.16
N SER A 562 -5.31 -16.17 -24.78
CA SER A 562 -4.36 -16.79 -25.71
C SER A 562 -4.14 -18.24 -25.33
N ARG A 563 -4.45 -19.16 -26.24
CA ARG A 563 -4.20 -20.60 -26.04
C ARG A 563 -2.71 -20.90 -26.14
N SER A 564 -1.95 -20.10 -26.91
CA SER A 564 -0.49 -20.26 -27.02
C SER A 564 0.24 -20.06 -25.69
N THR A 565 -0.38 -19.41 -24.70
CA THR A 565 0.17 -19.31 -23.33
C THR A 565 -0.01 -20.57 -22.49
N GLY A 566 -0.81 -21.54 -22.93
CA GLY A 566 -1.07 -22.77 -22.19
C GLY A 566 0.21 -23.51 -21.83
N SER A 567 1.08 -23.77 -22.82
CA SER A 567 2.35 -24.48 -22.60
C SER A 567 3.33 -23.68 -21.73
N LEU A 568 3.39 -22.36 -21.91
CA LEU A 568 4.22 -21.45 -21.09
C LEU A 568 3.81 -21.51 -19.61
N CYS A 569 2.51 -21.48 -19.35
CA CYS A 569 1.96 -21.51 -18.00
C CYS A 569 2.09 -22.90 -17.37
N SER A 570 1.91 -23.99 -18.13
CA SER A 570 2.21 -25.33 -17.63
C SER A 570 3.68 -25.48 -17.23
N ARG A 571 4.61 -24.88 -17.99
CA ARG A 571 6.04 -24.84 -17.63
C ARG A 571 6.27 -24.06 -16.33
N LEU A 572 5.62 -22.91 -16.16
CA LEU A 572 5.68 -22.14 -14.92
C LEU A 572 5.09 -22.91 -13.73
N ASP A 573 3.97 -23.60 -13.92
CA ASP A 573 3.31 -24.39 -12.86
C ASP A 573 4.23 -25.50 -12.34
N ALA A 574 4.96 -26.18 -13.23
CA ALA A 574 5.98 -27.15 -12.84
C ALA A 574 7.08 -26.50 -11.98
N LEU A 575 7.70 -25.41 -12.46
CA LEU A 575 8.74 -24.67 -11.74
C LEU A 575 8.26 -24.16 -10.37
N CYS A 576 7.01 -23.71 -10.29
CA CYS A 576 6.44 -23.22 -9.05
C CYS A 576 6.05 -24.32 -8.08
N SER A 577 5.62 -25.47 -8.59
CA SER A 577 5.35 -26.65 -7.76
C SER A 577 6.61 -27.12 -7.05
N ASP A 578 7.77 -27.03 -7.71
CA ASP A 578 9.07 -27.35 -7.14
C ASP A 578 9.45 -26.41 -5.98
N ILE A 579 9.17 -25.11 -6.13
CA ILE A 579 9.38 -24.10 -5.09
C ILE A 579 8.42 -24.29 -3.91
N GLU A 580 7.13 -24.49 -4.18
CA GLU A 580 6.11 -24.74 -3.15
C GLU A 580 6.44 -26.00 -2.34
N SER A 581 6.86 -27.07 -3.01
CA SER A 581 7.32 -28.32 -2.39
C SER A 581 8.53 -28.06 -1.48
N SER A 582 9.50 -27.27 -1.96
CA SER A 582 10.67 -26.88 -1.16
C SER A 582 10.31 -26.05 0.08
N LEU A 583 9.30 -25.17 -0.01
CA LEU A 583 8.80 -24.40 1.15
C LEU A 583 8.04 -25.26 2.16
N ARG A 584 7.28 -26.27 1.70
CA ARG A 584 6.64 -27.27 2.59
C ARG A 584 7.70 -28.08 3.33
N LEU A 585 8.75 -28.51 2.64
CA LEU A 585 9.87 -29.21 3.25
C LEU A 585 10.63 -28.33 4.24
N LEU A 586 10.90 -27.06 3.89
CA LEU A 586 11.48 -26.06 4.79
C LEU A 586 10.67 -25.98 6.10
N SER A 587 9.35 -25.83 5.99
CA SER A 587 8.45 -25.76 7.14
C SER A 587 8.53 -27.02 8.00
N THR A 588 8.55 -28.19 7.36
CA THR A 588 8.69 -29.48 8.04
C THR A 588 10.02 -29.59 8.79
N LEU A 589 11.13 -29.15 8.19
CA LEU A 589 12.46 -29.18 8.81
C LEU A 589 12.57 -28.16 9.94
N LEU A 590 11.98 -26.97 9.80
CA LEU A 590 11.92 -25.95 10.85
C LEU A 590 11.15 -26.45 12.09
N LEU A 591 10.02 -27.15 11.89
CA LEU A 591 9.23 -27.73 12.99
C LEU A 591 9.98 -28.81 13.80
N ARG A 592 11.00 -29.45 13.22
CA ARG A 592 11.83 -30.44 13.95
C ARG A 592 12.70 -29.81 15.03
N ASN A 593 13.02 -28.51 14.91
CA ASN A 593 13.85 -27.79 15.87
C ASN A 593 15.13 -28.57 16.24
N ASP A 594 15.85 -29.06 15.24
CA ASP A 594 17.08 -29.86 15.39
C ASP A 594 18.33 -29.14 14.85
N GLY A 595 18.17 -27.92 14.33
CA GLY A 595 19.26 -27.16 13.70
C GLY A 595 19.60 -27.64 12.29
N SER A 596 18.74 -28.48 11.68
CA SER A 596 18.96 -29.01 10.34
C SER A 596 19.16 -27.93 9.27
N LEU A 597 18.69 -26.70 9.49
CA LEU A 597 18.78 -25.60 8.53
C LEU A 597 19.77 -24.50 8.95
N ARG A 598 20.65 -24.79 9.92
CA ARG A 598 21.58 -23.80 10.48
C ARG A 598 22.60 -23.25 9.47
N ASN A 599 23.04 -24.09 8.55
CA ASN A 599 23.90 -23.71 7.44
C ASN A 599 23.78 -24.72 6.29
N LYS A 600 24.40 -24.40 5.15
CA LYS A 600 24.34 -25.24 3.95
C LYS A 600 24.78 -26.69 4.20
N SER A 601 25.93 -26.89 4.87
CA SER A 601 26.49 -28.23 5.10
C SER A 601 25.57 -29.11 5.96
N ILE A 602 25.08 -28.56 7.08
CA ILE A 602 24.15 -29.26 7.98
C ILE A 602 22.81 -29.54 7.27
N CYS A 603 22.32 -28.60 6.46
CA CYS A 603 21.15 -28.80 5.63
C CYS A 603 21.34 -29.96 4.67
N THR A 604 22.44 -29.99 3.91
CA THR A 604 22.68 -31.05 2.92
C THR A 604 22.72 -32.43 3.59
N GLN A 605 23.37 -32.54 4.76
CA GLN A 605 23.38 -33.79 5.54
C GLN A 605 21.99 -34.19 6.03
N SER A 606 21.22 -33.25 6.57
CA SER A 606 19.87 -33.49 7.09
C SER A 606 18.90 -33.87 5.97
N LEU A 607 19.00 -33.18 4.83
CA LEU A 607 18.22 -33.44 3.63
C LEU A 607 18.58 -34.80 3.03
N ASN A 608 19.86 -35.19 2.99
CA ASN A 608 20.28 -36.54 2.59
C ASN A 608 19.57 -37.62 3.43
N LYS A 609 19.61 -37.49 4.76
CA LYS A 609 18.92 -38.42 5.67
C LYS A 609 17.40 -38.42 5.46
N TYR A 610 16.81 -37.24 5.25
CA TYR A 610 15.38 -37.10 4.96
C TYR A 610 15.01 -37.85 3.68
N CYS A 611 15.75 -37.61 2.59
CA CYS A 611 15.48 -38.19 1.29
C CYS A 611 15.59 -39.71 1.32
N THR A 612 16.65 -40.27 1.91
CA THR A 612 16.82 -41.73 2.02
C THR A 612 15.68 -42.41 2.77
N LYS A 613 15.11 -41.75 3.80
CA LYS A 613 13.98 -42.29 4.57
C LYS A 613 12.63 -42.17 3.86
N ASN A 614 12.48 -41.24 2.92
CA ASN A 614 11.18 -40.86 2.34
C ASN A 614 11.07 -41.11 0.82
N VAL A 615 12.02 -41.84 0.22
CA VAL A 615 12.10 -42.13 -1.24
C VAL A 615 10.79 -42.66 -1.86
N ARG A 616 9.89 -43.28 -1.07
CA ARG A 616 8.67 -43.95 -1.56
C ARG A 616 7.33 -43.30 -1.18
N ARG A 617 7.28 -42.16 -0.47
CA ARG A 617 6.01 -41.71 0.18
C ARG A 617 5.56 -40.26 0.02
N SER A 618 6.32 -39.33 -0.57
CA SER A 618 5.81 -37.95 -0.74
C SER A 618 6.25 -37.28 -2.04
N SER A 619 5.29 -36.78 -2.82
CA SER A 619 5.52 -35.86 -3.95
C SER A 619 6.21 -34.57 -3.50
N ASP A 620 5.97 -34.12 -2.26
CA ASP A 620 6.48 -32.86 -1.69
C ASP A 620 8.02 -32.78 -1.52
N ALA A 621 8.74 -33.89 -1.66
CA ALA A 621 10.19 -33.94 -1.47
C ALA A 621 10.97 -34.28 -2.75
N SER A 622 10.28 -34.61 -3.85
CA SER A 622 10.92 -35.16 -5.05
C SER A 622 11.95 -34.20 -5.65
N TYR A 623 11.55 -32.93 -5.88
CA TYR A 623 12.45 -31.91 -6.38
C TYR A 623 13.59 -31.61 -5.41
N SER A 624 13.28 -31.38 -4.12
CA SER A 624 14.32 -31.03 -3.15
C SER A 624 15.34 -32.15 -2.93
N CYS A 625 14.89 -33.41 -3.05
CA CYS A 625 15.77 -34.58 -2.99
C CYS A 625 16.56 -34.82 -4.27
N ALA A 626 16.05 -34.43 -5.44
CA ALA A 626 16.79 -34.44 -6.70
C ALA A 626 17.84 -33.32 -6.77
N HIS A 627 17.54 -32.15 -6.20
CA HIS A 627 18.36 -30.92 -6.28
C HIS A 627 18.78 -30.42 -4.90
N LYS A 628 19.45 -31.27 -4.12
CA LYS A 628 19.77 -31.02 -2.70
C LYS A 628 20.56 -29.75 -2.45
N ASP A 629 21.59 -29.47 -3.26
CA ASP A 629 22.42 -28.28 -3.08
C ASP A 629 21.67 -26.98 -3.33
N VAL A 630 20.87 -26.92 -4.40
CA VAL A 630 20.03 -25.76 -4.74
C VAL A 630 18.98 -25.55 -3.65
N SER A 631 18.34 -26.63 -3.22
CA SER A 631 17.28 -26.59 -2.21
C SER A 631 17.82 -26.14 -0.85
N CYS A 632 18.98 -26.65 -0.43
CA CYS A 632 19.59 -26.23 0.82
C CYS A 632 20.11 -24.79 0.80
N ASN A 633 20.66 -24.32 -0.32
CA ASN A 633 21.00 -22.91 -0.47
C ASN A 633 19.76 -22.02 -0.28
N HIS A 634 18.64 -22.37 -0.95
CA HIS A 634 17.41 -21.60 -0.86
C HIS A 634 16.81 -21.63 0.56
N MET A 635 16.68 -22.82 1.16
CA MET A 635 16.12 -22.99 2.50
C MET A 635 16.93 -22.26 3.57
N VAL A 636 18.27 -22.40 3.56
CA VAL A 636 19.15 -21.72 4.53
C VAL A 636 19.09 -20.20 4.36
N SER A 637 19.09 -19.71 3.12
CA SER A 637 18.93 -18.28 2.84
C SER A 637 17.60 -17.74 3.40
N LYS A 638 16.50 -18.49 3.23
CA LYS A 638 15.20 -18.09 3.78
C LYS A 638 15.13 -18.14 5.29
N VAL A 639 15.74 -19.15 5.91
CA VAL A 639 15.88 -19.18 7.38
C VAL A 639 16.62 -17.94 7.87
N LEU A 640 17.72 -17.55 7.23
CA LEU A 640 18.49 -16.37 7.62
C LEU A 640 17.67 -15.06 7.52
N GLU A 641 16.87 -14.92 6.47
CA GLU A 641 15.89 -13.82 6.34
C GLU A 641 14.89 -13.80 7.50
N TYR A 642 14.30 -14.96 7.85
CA TYR A 642 13.41 -15.09 9.01
C TYR A 642 14.11 -14.77 10.32
N CYS A 643 15.35 -15.21 10.52
CA CYS A 643 16.15 -14.89 11.71
C CYS A 643 16.28 -13.38 11.86
N ASN A 644 16.71 -12.69 10.79
CA ASN A 644 16.97 -11.24 10.83
C ASN A 644 15.69 -10.46 11.09
N HIS A 645 14.59 -10.84 10.44
CA HIS A 645 13.29 -10.19 10.63
C HIS A 645 12.75 -10.40 12.05
N PHE A 646 12.86 -11.60 12.61
CA PHE A 646 12.43 -11.86 13.98
C PHE A 646 13.31 -11.14 15.02
N ILE A 647 14.64 -11.09 14.81
CA ILE A 647 15.56 -10.32 15.67
C ILE A 647 15.19 -8.85 15.63
N TYR A 648 14.98 -8.28 14.44
CA TYR A 648 14.54 -6.90 14.28
C TYR A 648 13.27 -6.66 15.10
N ARG A 649 12.26 -7.53 14.96
CA ARG A 649 11.03 -7.39 15.74
C ARG A 649 11.28 -7.40 17.26
N LEU A 650 12.11 -8.32 17.75
CA LEU A 650 12.46 -8.37 19.17
C LEU A 650 13.17 -7.10 19.65
N ARG A 651 13.95 -6.44 18.80
CA ARG A 651 14.60 -5.16 19.12
C ARG A 651 13.60 -4.00 19.22
N TYR A 652 12.75 -3.84 18.21
CA TYR A 652 11.91 -2.66 18.09
C TYR A 652 10.63 -2.76 18.92
N ASP A 653 9.96 -3.91 18.90
CA ASP A 653 8.67 -4.07 19.60
C ASP A 653 8.86 -4.37 21.09
N TYR A 654 10.03 -4.90 21.49
CA TYR A 654 10.28 -5.40 22.84
C TYR A 654 11.56 -4.84 23.50
N GLY A 655 12.29 -3.91 22.86
CA GLY A 655 13.39 -3.15 23.47
C GLY A 655 14.76 -3.86 23.53
N PHE A 656 14.98 -4.93 22.77
CA PHE A 656 16.26 -5.64 22.73
C PHE A 656 17.36 -4.83 21.98
N PRO A 657 18.66 -4.91 22.33
CA PRO A 657 19.31 -5.54 23.49
C PRO A 657 19.42 -4.63 24.73
N SER A 658 18.92 -3.40 24.65
CA SER A 658 19.15 -2.33 25.63
C SER A 658 18.38 -2.50 26.95
N ASP A 659 17.28 -3.27 26.93
CA ASP A 659 16.41 -3.51 28.07
C ASP A 659 16.06 -5.02 28.14
N PRO A 660 16.14 -5.69 29.30
CA PRO A 660 15.98 -7.14 29.39
C PRO A 660 14.50 -7.54 29.33
N ILE A 661 13.90 -7.61 28.14
CA ILE A 661 12.64 -8.33 27.85
C ILE A 661 11.53 -8.02 28.89
N SER A 662 11.50 -6.79 29.39
CA SER A 662 10.61 -6.34 30.46
C SER A 662 9.16 -6.25 29.94
N ASN A 663 9.01 -5.94 28.65
CA ASN A 663 7.74 -5.63 28.00
C ASN A 663 7.02 -6.82 27.36
N ILE A 664 7.58 -8.05 27.42
CA ILE A 664 6.81 -9.24 26.98
C ILE A 664 5.63 -9.46 27.93
N LYS A 665 4.43 -9.52 27.35
CA LYS A 665 3.18 -9.90 28.03
C LYS A 665 2.85 -11.39 27.81
N LYS A 666 2.03 -11.97 28.67
CA LYS A 666 1.75 -13.43 28.69
C LYS A 666 1.11 -13.91 27.39
N GLU A 667 0.25 -13.11 26.81
CA GLU A 667 -0.54 -13.39 25.60
C GLU A 667 0.36 -13.55 24.37
N ARG A 668 1.56 -12.95 24.42
CA ARG A 668 2.58 -13.07 23.37
C ARG A 668 3.47 -14.30 23.53
N CYS A 669 3.41 -14.96 24.68
CA CYS A 669 4.34 -16.03 24.99
C CYS A 669 4.18 -17.24 24.08
N ASP A 670 2.96 -17.60 23.69
CA ASP A 670 2.75 -18.76 22.81
C ASP A 670 3.34 -18.49 21.42
N TYR A 671 3.09 -17.30 20.85
CA TYR A 671 3.68 -16.89 19.58
C TYR A 671 5.21 -16.83 19.64
N LEU A 672 5.76 -16.09 20.62
CA LEU A 672 7.21 -15.87 20.73
C LEU A 672 7.95 -17.18 21.07
N LYS A 673 7.39 -18.03 21.94
CA LYS A 673 7.92 -19.38 22.21
C LYS A 673 7.87 -20.25 20.95
N SER A 674 6.78 -20.20 20.19
CA SER A 674 6.65 -20.94 18.93
C SER A 674 7.72 -20.52 17.92
N GLN A 675 7.90 -19.21 17.70
CA GLN A 675 8.96 -18.68 16.84
C GLN A 675 10.36 -19.08 17.33
N CYS A 676 10.60 -18.98 18.64
CA CYS A 676 11.87 -19.39 19.25
C CYS A 676 12.13 -20.89 19.20
N ASN A 677 11.09 -21.72 19.22
CA ASN A 677 11.20 -23.15 19.02
C ASN A 677 11.51 -23.45 17.55
N MET A 678 10.92 -22.72 16.62
CA MET A 678 11.16 -22.94 15.19
C MET A 678 12.55 -22.48 14.73
N LEU A 679 12.95 -21.27 15.16
CA LEU A 679 14.14 -20.58 14.67
C LEU A 679 15.36 -20.76 15.58
N GLY A 680 15.19 -20.99 16.88
CA GLY A 680 16.27 -20.85 17.87
C GLY A 680 17.50 -21.73 17.63
N LYS A 681 17.33 -22.96 17.15
CA LYS A 681 18.47 -23.84 16.81
C LYS A 681 19.00 -23.66 15.39
N ASN A 682 18.19 -23.07 14.50
CA ASN A 682 18.55 -22.80 13.12
C ASN A 682 19.21 -21.41 12.95
N CYS A 683 19.05 -20.52 13.93
CA CYS A 683 19.56 -19.16 13.96
C CYS A 683 20.50 -18.96 15.15
N PRO A 684 21.83 -19.03 14.99
CA PRO A 684 22.78 -18.88 16.10
C PRO A 684 22.62 -17.57 16.89
N SER A 685 22.29 -16.49 16.18
CA SER A 685 22.05 -15.16 16.75
C SER A 685 20.80 -15.06 17.63
N LEU A 686 19.87 -16.00 17.55
CA LEU A 686 18.65 -16.03 18.38
C LEU A 686 18.80 -16.86 19.65
N GLN A 687 19.86 -17.63 19.82
CA GLN A 687 19.95 -18.64 20.89
C GLN A 687 19.86 -18.02 22.30
N SER A 688 20.60 -16.94 22.55
CA SER A 688 20.55 -16.19 23.81
C SER A 688 19.20 -15.47 23.98
N ILE A 689 18.73 -14.81 22.92
CA ILE A 689 17.48 -14.05 22.92
C ILE A 689 16.28 -14.95 23.25
N CYS A 690 16.18 -16.09 22.59
CA CYS A 690 15.10 -17.04 22.78
C CYS A 690 15.12 -17.72 24.14
N SER A 691 16.29 -17.88 24.75
CA SER A 691 16.39 -18.37 26.13
C SER A 691 15.78 -17.35 27.10
N SER A 692 16.10 -16.06 26.92
CA SER A 692 15.53 -14.97 27.72
C SER A 692 14.02 -14.82 27.50
N VAL A 693 13.52 -14.94 26.26
CA VAL A 693 12.09 -14.96 25.94
C VAL A 693 11.37 -16.09 26.68
N ARG A 694 11.90 -17.33 26.62
CA ARG A 694 11.32 -18.48 27.33
C ARG A 694 11.25 -18.24 28.83
N ASN A 695 12.36 -17.84 29.44
CA ASN A 695 12.43 -17.56 30.88
C ASN A 695 11.40 -16.52 31.32
N ARG A 696 11.27 -15.40 30.58
CA ARG A 696 10.27 -14.38 30.88
C ARG A 696 8.85 -14.94 30.80
N CYS A 697 8.57 -15.69 29.75
CA CYS A 697 7.25 -16.26 29.52
C CYS A 697 6.87 -17.36 30.50
N ASP A 698 7.83 -18.17 30.93
CA ASP A 698 7.64 -19.17 31.98
C ASP A 698 7.39 -18.49 33.33
N ASN A 699 8.13 -17.42 33.63
CA ASN A 699 7.89 -16.61 34.82
C ASN A 699 6.48 -15.98 34.83
N LEU A 700 6.03 -15.43 33.70
CA LEU A 700 4.66 -14.88 33.57
C LEU A 700 3.59 -15.96 33.73
N SER A 701 3.80 -17.13 33.12
CA SER A 701 2.87 -18.27 33.23
C SER A 701 2.81 -18.81 34.66
N ASN A 702 3.95 -18.90 35.34
CA ASN A 702 4.03 -19.36 36.73
C ASN A 702 3.37 -18.39 37.70
N LYS A 703 3.56 -17.07 37.51
CA LYS A 703 2.86 -16.05 38.30
C LYS A 703 1.35 -16.19 38.17
N ARG A 704 0.84 -16.38 36.94
CA ARG A 704 -0.59 -16.59 36.72
C ARG A 704 -1.10 -17.92 37.30
N ASN A 705 -0.43 -19.04 37.06
CA ASN A 705 -0.88 -20.33 37.58
C ASN A 705 -0.88 -20.38 39.12
N LYS A 706 -0.06 -19.55 39.78
CA LYS A 706 -0.13 -19.34 41.23
C LYS A 706 -1.37 -18.52 41.59
N LEU A 707 -1.66 -17.44 40.87
CA LEU A 707 -2.85 -16.61 41.06
C LEU A 707 -4.15 -17.38 40.82
N ASP A 708 -4.29 -18.09 39.70
CA ASP A 708 -5.48 -18.88 39.36
C ASP A 708 -5.76 -19.95 40.44
N ARG A 709 -4.70 -20.59 40.96
CA ARG A 709 -4.81 -21.54 42.08
C ARG A 709 -5.24 -20.88 43.37
N LEU A 710 -4.74 -19.67 43.65
CA LEU A 710 -5.13 -18.86 44.79
C LEU A 710 -6.63 -18.56 44.74
N ILE A 711 -7.10 -18.07 43.60
CA ILE A 711 -8.50 -17.72 43.34
C ILE A 711 -9.41 -18.93 43.51
N LEU A 712 -9.05 -20.08 42.91
CA LEU A 712 -9.82 -21.31 43.05
C LEU A 712 -9.90 -21.82 44.50
N GLN A 713 -8.82 -21.71 45.26
CA GLN A 713 -8.78 -22.12 46.67
C GLN A 713 -9.62 -21.19 47.54
N LEU A 714 -9.57 -19.88 47.30
CA LEU A 714 -10.31 -18.89 48.07
C LEU A 714 -11.82 -18.93 47.75
N ASN A 715 -12.20 -19.21 46.49
CA ASN A 715 -13.60 -19.40 46.09
C ASN A 715 -14.30 -20.59 46.77
N GLN A 716 -13.54 -21.55 47.32
CA GLN A 716 -14.09 -22.68 48.06
C GLN A 716 -14.44 -22.34 49.51
N ILE A 717 -14.05 -21.16 50.00
CA ILE A 717 -14.24 -20.74 51.39
C ILE A 717 -15.48 -19.84 51.50
N ASN A 718 -16.62 -20.43 51.86
CA ASN A 718 -17.91 -19.74 51.97
C ASN A 718 -18.01 -18.72 53.11
N ASP A 719 -17.01 -18.62 54.00
CA ASP A 719 -16.95 -17.68 55.12
C ASP A 719 -15.80 -16.67 54.95
N PRO A 720 -16.05 -15.35 54.85
CA PRO A 720 -15.00 -14.35 54.60
C PRO A 720 -13.96 -14.29 55.71
N SER A 721 -14.36 -14.57 56.96
CA SER A 721 -13.43 -14.56 58.11
C SER A 721 -12.43 -15.72 58.01
N LYS A 722 -12.90 -16.93 57.68
CA LYS A 722 -12.06 -18.10 57.43
C LYS A 722 -11.13 -17.93 56.24
N CYS A 723 -11.59 -17.23 55.21
CA CYS A 723 -10.77 -16.92 54.03
C CYS A 723 -9.60 -16.00 54.39
N VAL A 724 -9.85 -14.95 55.19
CA VAL A 724 -8.81 -14.04 55.68
C VAL A 724 -7.80 -14.78 56.56
N ASP A 725 -8.28 -15.67 57.41
CA ASP A 725 -7.41 -16.46 58.29
C ASP A 725 -6.55 -17.46 57.50
N GLU A 726 -7.10 -18.11 56.47
CA GLU A 726 -6.35 -18.95 55.52
C GLU A 726 -5.27 -18.16 54.77
N LEU A 727 -5.61 -16.97 54.26
CA LEU A 727 -4.64 -16.08 53.61
C LEU A 727 -3.51 -15.70 54.57
N LYS A 728 -3.84 -15.27 55.79
CA LYS A 728 -2.84 -14.94 56.81
C LYS A 728 -1.96 -16.14 57.11
N LYS A 729 -2.52 -17.33 57.35
CA LYS A 729 -1.77 -18.55 57.68
C LYS A 729 -0.81 -18.97 56.56
N LYS A 730 -1.26 -18.90 55.31
CA LYS A 730 -0.50 -19.36 54.14
C LYS A 730 0.61 -18.40 53.74
N TYR A 731 0.40 -17.10 53.98
CA TYR A 731 1.32 -16.04 53.58
C TYR A 731 2.12 -15.41 54.71
N SER A 732 1.94 -15.86 55.96
CA SER A 732 2.69 -15.37 57.14
C SER A 732 4.21 -15.30 56.93
N ASN A 733 4.77 -16.21 56.11
CA ASN A 733 6.21 -16.44 56.02
C ASN A 733 6.86 -16.06 54.67
N ASN A 734 6.12 -15.46 53.72
CA ASN A 734 6.65 -15.14 52.39
C ASN A 734 6.33 -13.70 51.96
N SER A 735 7.26 -12.78 52.20
CA SER A 735 7.10 -11.35 51.96
C SER A 735 6.84 -10.99 50.49
N ALA A 736 7.36 -11.77 49.54
CA ALA A 736 7.11 -11.57 48.12
C ALA A 736 5.66 -11.93 47.73
N GLU A 737 5.09 -12.94 48.37
CA GLU A 737 3.71 -13.38 48.12
C GLU A 737 2.71 -12.51 48.90
N GLN A 738 3.06 -12.03 50.10
CA GLN A 738 2.31 -10.98 50.80
C GLN A 738 2.23 -9.69 49.98
N ASN A 739 3.36 -9.22 49.43
CA ASN A 739 3.36 -8.08 48.52
C ASN A 739 2.51 -8.35 47.28
N THR A 740 2.50 -9.58 46.76
CA THR A 740 1.65 -9.96 45.63
C THR A 740 0.16 -9.88 45.98
N ILE A 741 -0.26 -10.30 47.18
CA ILE A 741 -1.66 -10.19 47.64
C ILE A 741 -2.05 -8.75 47.97
N LYS A 742 -1.12 -7.98 48.54
CA LYS A 742 -1.33 -6.56 48.85
C LYS A 742 -1.40 -5.69 47.59
N THR A 743 -0.63 -6.07 46.57
CA THR A 743 -0.69 -5.45 45.23
C THR A 743 -1.90 -5.92 44.43
N LEU A 744 -2.26 -7.21 44.64
CA LEU A 744 -3.40 -8.12 44.32
C LEU A 744 -4.83 -7.76 44.73
N PHE A 745 -4.99 -7.21 45.93
CA PHE A 745 -6.31 -7.06 46.51
C PHE A 745 -6.37 -5.89 47.51
N GLY A 746 -5.33 -5.07 47.59
CA GLY A 746 -5.13 -4.06 48.63
C GLY A 746 -4.83 -4.65 50.02
N ASN A 747 -5.70 -5.53 50.51
CA ASN A 747 -5.54 -6.29 51.75
C ASN A 747 -6.26 -7.65 51.70
N GLU A 748 -6.00 -8.51 52.69
CA GLU A 748 -6.55 -9.88 52.74
C GLU A 748 -8.08 -9.91 52.89
N LYS A 749 -8.67 -8.88 53.51
CA LYS A 749 -10.11 -8.77 53.75
C LYS A 749 -10.87 -8.45 52.45
N ASP A 750 -10.32 -7.54 51.66
CA ASP A 750 -10.84 -7.16 50.35
C ASP A 750 -10.66 -8.30 49.34
N ALA A 751 -9.56 -9.06 49.42
CA ALA A 751 -9.38 -10.28 48.62
C ALA A 751 -10.53 -11.26 48.79
N CYS A 752 -10.88 -11.56 50.03
CA CYS A 752 -11.91 -12.55 50.39
C CYS A 752 -13.35 -12.07 50.14
N ASN A 753 -13.60 -10.77 50.25
CA ASN A 753 -14.92 -10.20 49.98
C ASN A 753 -15.22 -10.14 48.48
N ASN A 754 -14.20 -9.97 47.66
CA ASN A 754 -14.34 -9.79 46.22
C ASN A 754 -14.34 -11.09 45.41
N LEU A 755 -13.94 -12.20 46.02
CA LEU A 755 -13.90 -13.53 45.39
C LEU A 755 -15.23 -14.30 45.52
N LYS A 756 -16.17 -13.79 46.33
CA LYS A 756 -17.57 -14.26 46.41
C LYS A 756 -18.48 -13.39 45.56
#